data_AF-A0A7J8K6A8-F1
#
_entry.id   AF-A0A7J8K6A8-F1
#
_cell.length_a   1.000
_cell.length_b   1.000
_cell.length_c   1.000
_cell.angle_alpha   90.00
_cell.angle_beta   90.00
_cell.angle_gamma   90.00
#
_symmetry.space_group_name_H-M   'P 1'
#
loop_
_entity.id
_entity.type
_entity.pdbx_description
1 polymer ?
#
loop_
_entity_poly.entity_id
_entity_poly.type
_entity_poly.pdbx_seq_one_letter_code
_entity_poly.pdbx_strand_id
1 'polypeptide(L)'
;MDPLMALLCLLSLYSGLAAAAPSCPQNVKISGGNFTLSHGWAPGSVLIYSCPLGYYPSPASRLCLSNGQWQTLRATRFTKAVCKPVRCPAPVSFENGMYTPRLGSHPVGGNVSFECEDGFTLRGSSVRQCRPNGMWDGETAVCDNGDHENGTGTNTYEALNSVYLMMNNQMQRLGMKTAAWLEIRHAIILLTDGKSNMGGSPKPAVDSIKEILNINQKRNDYLDVSQLIDTICGVGNMSANASAQERTPWHVTIKPKSHETCRGALISDQWVLTAAHCFRHDDGDHSLWRVNVGDPNSRWGKEFQIEKAVISSGFNVFAKKQQGILEFYGDDIALLKLAQKVKMSTHARPICLPCTVGANLALRRPPGSTCREHENELLDKLSVPAHFVASNGDKLNINLKTGAEWASCIKVVSQDKKTFPNLTDVKEVVTDQFLCSGTGEDDNPCKGGPAIRCPRPQDFENGEYWPRAPYYNLSDEISFHCYDGYNLRGSANRTCQVTGRWDGQTAICDNGAGYCPNPGIPIGTRKVGNQYRLEDSVTYYCSRGLTLRGSQRRTCQEGGSWSGTEPSCQDSFMYDTPEEVAEAFLSSLTETIEGVDAEDGHSPGEQQKRKIILDPSGSMNIYLVLDGSDSVGAHNFTGAKNCLRDFIEKVASYGVKPKYGLVTYATDTNVLIRVSEAESSNADWVTEKLNKISYEDHKLKTGTNTKKALQAVYSMMGWEGDTRPEGWNRTRHVIILMTDGLHNMGGDPVPVIHDIRALLDIGRDRKNPREDYLDVYVFGVGPLVNQENINALASKKDNERHVFKVKDMENLEDVFFQMLDETRTLGLCGMVWEHRKDSDYHKQPWQVKISVTRPSKGHENCMGAVVSEYFVLTAAHCFTVDDQKHSIKVSLGGMKQELEIEEVLFHPKYNINGKKEKGIPEFYDYDVALIKLKKKLTYSETVRPICLPCTEGTNQALRLPRSTTCQQQMQELLPAKDIKALFVSELTKNKKKMLARKEVYIKNGDKKSGCERDALKAPGYEKVKDISEVVTPRFLCTGGVTPYADPNTCKGDSGGPLIIHKRSRFIQVGVISWGVVDVCKDRGRQHQSPGHARDFHINLFQVLPWLKEKLQDENLDFL
;
A
#
# COMPACT_ATOMS: atom_id res chain seq x y z
N MET A 1 59.28 -26.22 47.39
CA MET A 1 58.76 -26.43 48.75
C MET A 1 58.89 -25.12 49.47
N ASP A 2 57.79 -24.48 49.87
CA ASP A 2 57.75 -23.90 51.21
C ASP A 2 56.30 -23.62 51.65
N PRO A 3 55.99 -23.83 52.94
CA PRO A 3 54.63 -23.85 53.47
C PRO A 3 54.22 -22.46 53.97
N LEU A 4 53.05 -21.99 53.55
CA LEU A 4 52.39 -20.82 54.14
C LEU A 4 50.90 -21.11 54.25
N MET A 5 50.61 -22.15 55.02
CA MET A 5 49.34 -22.39 55.68
C MET A 5 49.53 -22.09 57.17
N ALA A 6 48.51 -21.47 57.77
CA ALA A 6 48.32 -21.23 59.20
C ALA A 6 49.06 -20.02 59.82
N LEU A 7 48.45 -18.84 59.74
CA LEU A 7 47.99 -18.16 60.96
C LEU A 7 46.82 -17.22 60.62
N LEU A 8 45.64 -17.83 60.53
CA LEU A 8 44.38 -17.20 60.89
C LEU A 8 44.43 -16.81 62.38
N CYS A 9 43.73 -15.70 62.69
CA CYS A 9 43.30 -15.22 64.01
C CYS A 9 44.07 -14.02 64.59
N LEU A 10 43.27 -12.98 64.88
CA LEU A 10 43.52 -11.76 65.68
C LEU A 10 43.98 -10.52 64.90
N LEU A 11 43.01 -9.74 64.42
CA LEU A 11 42.82 -8.32 64.83
C LEU A 11 41.56 -7.73 64.16
N SER A 12 40.40 -8.15 64.67
CA SER A 12 39.21 -7.31 64.76
C SER A 12 39.38 -6.35 65.93
N LEU A 13 39.38 -5.03 65.67
CA LEU A 13 38.84 -3.93 66.52
C LEU A 13 39.50 -2.59 66.12
N TYR A 14 38.80 -1.79 65.31
CA TYR A 14 38.64 -0.33 65.51
C TYR A 14 37.50 0.14 64.60
N SER A 15 36.31 0.29 65.18
CA SER A 15 35.16 1.00 64.62
C SER A 15 35.31 2.50 64.92
N GLY A 16 35.46 3.31 63.88
CA GLY A 16 35.48 4.78 63.94
C GLY A 16 34.36 5.39 63.09
N LEU A 17 33.61 6.31 63.69
CA LEU A 17 32.34 6.90 63.24
C LEU A 17 32.40 7.67 61.90
N ALA A 18 31.33 7.55 61.10
CA ALA A 18 30.92 8.57 60.12
C ALA A 18 29.60 9.22 60.60
N ALA A 19 29.56 10.55 60.67
CA ALA A 19 28.43 11.33 61.16
C ALA A 19 27.20 11.29 60.20
N ALA A 20 25.99 11.23 60.76
CA ALA A 20 24.74 11.24 60.00
C ALA A 20 24.41 12.65 59.45
N ALA A 21 23.97 12.73 58.19
CA ALA A 21 23.56 13.97 57.54
C ALA A 21 22.25 14.55 58.15
N PRO A 22 22.09 15.89 58.26
CA PRO A 22 20.90 16.50 58.88
C PRO A 22 19.65 16.40 57.98
N SER A 23 18.52 15.95 58.56
CA SER A 23 17.21 15.83 57.90
C SER A 23 16.41 17.15 57.91
N CYS A 24 15.58 17.39 56.89
CA CYS A 24 14.75 18.59 56.80
C CYS A 24 13.56 18.62 57.76
N PRO A 25 13.14 19.81 58.24
CA PRO A 25 12.13 19.95 59.28
C PRO A 25 10.72 19.54 58.83
N GLN A 26 9.94 18.95 59.74
CA GLN A 26 8.65 18.31 59.43
C GLN A 26 7.45 19.27 59.29
N ASN A 27 7.68 20.57 59.33
CA ASN A 27 6.67 21.63 59.44
C ASN A 27 6.15 22.13 58.08
N VAL A 28 5.70 21.22 57.22
CA VAL A 28 5.46 21.47 55.79
C VAL A 28 4.00 21.34 55.37
N LYS A 29 3.05 21.77 56.21
CA LYS A 29 1.60 21.65 55.95
C LYS A 29 1.13 22.56 54.79
N ILE A 30 0.11 22.12 54.06
CA ILE A 30 -0.65 22.91 53.07
C ILE A 30 -2.08 23.15 53.55
N SER A 31 -2.56 24.38 53.42
CA SER A 31 -3.97 24.71 53.70
C SER A 31 -4.86 24.23 52.55
N GLY A 32 -5.81 23.34 52.86
CA GLY A 32 -6.81 22.83 51.90
C GLY A 32 -6.35 21.67 51.03
N GLY A 33 -5.21 21.04 51.34
CA GLY A 33 -4.65 19.92 50.58
C GLY A 33 -3.84 18.97 51.47
N ASN A 34 -3.10 18.06 50.83
CA ASN A 34 -2.16 17.17 51.50
C ASN A 34 -0.76 17.25 50.85
N PHE A 35 0.23 16.54 51.37
CA PHE A 35 1.55 16.46 50.76
C PHE A 35 2.12 15.05 50.83
N THR A 36 3.05 14.75 49.92
CA THR A 36 3.82 13.51 49.89
C THR A 36 5.32 13.82 49.83
N LEU A 37 6.14 12.90 50.31
CA LEU A 37 7.59 13.03 50.38
C LEU A 37 8.23 11.86 49.64
N SER A 38 9.19 12.15 48.75
CA SER A 38 9.82 11.11 47.93
C SER A 38 10.76 10.20 48.73
N HIS A 39 11.57 10.78 49.64
CA HIS A 39 12.59 10.05 50.42
C HIS A 39 12.57 10.48 51.89
N GLY A 40 11.37 10.51 52.48
CA GLY A 40 11.17 10.95 53.86
C GLY A 40 11.71 12.37 54.07
N TRP A 41 12.47 12.57 55.15
CA TRP A 41 13.01 13.88 55.52
C TRP A 41 14.50 14.03 55.20
N ALA A 42 15.09 13.06 54.50
CA ALA A 42 16.52 13.10 54.18
C ALA A 42 16.84 14.17 53.11
N PRO A 43 18.07 14.71 53.10
CA PRO A 43 18.56 15.53 52.01
C PRO A 43 18.33 14.91 50.62
N GLY A 44 17.89 15.74 49.67
CA GLY A 44 17.48 15.32 48.34
C GLY A 44 16.01 14.88 48.23
N SER A 45 15.29 14.76 49.36
CA SER A 45 13.86 14.43 49.33
C SER A 45 13.02 15.58 48.75
N VAL A 46 12.08 15.25 47.87
CA VAL A 46 11.13 16.20 47.27
C VAL A 46 9.80 16.07 47.97
N LEU A 47 9.31 17.19 48.50
CA LEU A 47 7.97 17.33 49.01
C LEU A 47 7.04 17.85 47.91
N ILE A 48 5.97 17.14 47.63
CA ILE A 48 4.97 17.51 46.62
C ILE A 48 3.64 17.78 47.33
N TYR A 49 3.06 18.95 47.08
CA TYR A 49 1.75 19.31 47.57
C TYR A 49 0.67 18.84 46.60
N SER A 50 -0.47 18.40 47.15
CA SER A 50 -1.61 17.88 46.42
C SER A 50 -2.88 18.57 46.89
N CYS A 51 -3.76 18.94 45.98
CA CYS A 51 -5.03 19.61 46.28
C CYS A 51 -6.23 18.79 45.78
N PRO A 52 -7.42 18.98 46.37
CA PRO A 52 -8.67 18.39 45.89
C PRO A 52 -8.99 18.82 44.45
N LEU A 53 -9.86 18.05 43.79
CA LEU A 53 -10.30 18.32 42.42
C LEU A 53 -10.81 19.77 42.27
N GLY A 54 -10.34 20.49 41.26
CA GLY A 54 -10.69 21.90 41.04
C GLY A 54 -9.84 22.91 41.81
N TYR A 55 -8.78 22.48 42.51
CA TYR A 55 -7.81 23.34 43.19
C TYR A 55 -6.38 22.90 42.86
N TYR A 56 -5.42 23.84 42.86
CA TYR A 56 -4.01 23.58 42.61
C TYR A 56 -3.11 24.12 43.73
N PRO A 57 -2.00 23.44 44.06
CA PRO A 57 -1.11 23.83 45.15
C PRO A 57 -0.16 24.97 44.74
N SER A 58 -0.02 25.97 45.61
CA SER A 58 0.92 27.08 45.42
C SER A 58 1.73 27.30 46.71
N PRO A 59 3.03 26.95 46.77
CA PRO A 59 3.83 26.30 45.73
C PRO A 59 3.45 24.82 45.54
N ALA A 60 3.81 24.24 44.39
CA ALA A 60 3.51 22.84 44.07
C ALA A 60 4.47 21.85 44.74
N SER A 61 5.72 22.23 45.00
CA SER A 61 6.71 21.37 45.63
C SER A 61 7.84 22.13 46.34
N ARG A 62 8.59 21.42 47.19
CA ARG A 62 9.79 21.86 47.91
C ARG A 62 10.85 20.76 47.86
N LEU A 63 12.12 21.13 47.82
CA LEU A 63 13.26 20.21 47.87
C LEU A 63 13.98 20.33 49.21
N CYS A 64 14.31 19.19 49.82
CA CYS A 64 15.15 19.13 51.00
C CYS A 64 16.62 19.22 50.57
N LEU A 65 17.33 20.25 51.00
CA LEU A 65 18.74 20.44 50.66
C LEU A 65 19.67 19.64 51.60
N SER A 66 20.92 19.48 51.17
CA SER A 66 22.01 18.87 51.96
C SER A 66 22.31 19.57 53.29
N ASN A 67 21.90 20.84 53.42
CA ASN A 67 22.01 21.59 54.67
C ASN A 67 20.80 21.41 55.62
N GLY A 68 19.86 20.51 55.31
CA GLY A 68 18.69 20.24 56.14
C GLY A 68 17.58 21.30 56.07
N GLN A 69 17.53 22.13 55.02
CA GLN A 69 16.45 23.12 54.82
C GLN A 69 15.57 22.82 53.61
N TRP A 70 14.28 23.17 53.71
CA TRP A 70 13.34 23.12 52.59
C TRP A 70 13.48 24.35 51.70
N GLN A 71 13.81 24.13 50.44
CA GLN A 71 13.85 25.17 49.42
C GLN A 71 12.71 24.98 48.42
N THR A 72 11.92 26.03 48.21
CA THR A 72 11.06 26.12 47.02
C THR A 72 11.96 26.43 45.82
N LEU A 73 11.70 25.81 44.67
CA LEU A 73 12.45 26.04 43.43
C LEU A 73 12.43 27.51 42.92
N ARG A 74 11.79 28.45 43.64
CA ARG A 74 11.81 29.90 43.42
C ARG A 74 12.00 30.69 44.71
N ALA A 75 12.74 31.80 44.65
CA ALA A 75 12.86 32.79 45.72
C ALA A 75 11.59 33.67 45.80
N THR A 76 10.59 33.21 46.55
CA THR A 76 9.45 34.07 46.93
C THR A 76 9.19 33.95 48.43
N ARG A 77 8.91 35.06 49.10
CA ARG A 77 8.74 35.19 50.56
C ARG A 77 7.53 34.42 51.15
N PHE A 78 6.89 33.53 50.41
CA PHE A 78 5.69 32.82 50.85
C PHE A 78 6.05 31.54 51.60
N THR A 79 5.97 31.60 52.93
CA THR A 79 6.36 30.49 53.82
C THR A 79 5.29 29.40 53.95
N LYS A 80 4.03 29.65 53.57
CA LYS A 80 2.90 28.70 53.73
C LYS A 80 2.31 28.27 52.38
N ALA A 81 2.14 26.96 52.19
CA ALA A 81 1.53 26.39 50.99
C ALA A 81 0.00 26.39 51.10
N VAL A 82 -0.69 26.75 50.02
CA VAL A 82 -2.17 26.86 49.98
C VAL A 82 -2.71 26.30 48.66
N CYS A 83 -3.84 25.60 48.72
CA CYS A 83 -4.62 25.20 47.56
C CYS A 83 -5.42 26.39 47.03
N LYS A 84 -5.14 26.79 45.79
CA LYS A 84 -5.84 27.87 45.09
C LYS A 84 -6.86 27.29 44.12
N PRO A 85 -8.05 27.91 43.96
CA PRO A 85 -9.07 27.41 43.04
C PRO A 85 -8.60 27.50 41.58
N VAL A 86 -8.86 26.44 40.81
CA VAL A 86 -8.72 26.41 39.36
C VAL A 86 -9.85 27.25 38.75
N ARG A 87 -9.54 28.03 37.71
CA ARG A 87 -10.52 28.83 36.98
C ARG A 87 -10.23 28.76 35.49
N CYS A 88 -11.27 28.64 34.67
CA CYS A 88 -11.13 28.69 33.21
C CYS A 88 -10.95 30.13 32.73
N PRO A 89 -10.13 30.36 31.70
CA PRO A 89 -9.98 31.68 31.11
C PRO A 89 -11.28 32.10 30.40
N ALA A 90 -11.62 33.38 30.50
CA ALA A 90 -12.67 33.97 29.68
C ALA A 90 -12.23 34.00 28.20
N PRO A 91 -13.15 33.86 27.23
CA PRO A 91 -12.85 34.16 25.83
C PRO A 91 -12.36 35.60 25.69
N VAL A 92 -11.19 35.80 25.06
CA VAL A 92 -10.57 37.15 24.94
C VAL A 92 -11.42 38.05 24.02
N SER A 93 -11.96 37.47 22.95
CA SER A 93 -12.94 38.07 22.05
C SER A 93 -13.78 36.93 21.44
N PHE A 94 -15.00 37.26 20.99
CA PHE A 94 -15.85 36.37 20.21
C PHE A 94 -16.40 37.19 19.06
N GLU A 95 -15.84 37.00 17.86
CA GLU A 95 -16.14 37.82 16.68
C GLU A 95 -17.51 37.44 16.11
N ASN A 96 -18.26 38.46 15.66
CA ASN A 96 -19.59 38.32 15.05
C ASN A 96 -20.61 37.59 15.95
N GLY A 97 -20.47 37.77 17.26
CA GLY A 97 -21.30 37.14 18.28
C GLY A 97 -21.06 37.70 19.67
N MET A 98 -21.88 37.27 20.62
CA MET A 98 -21.74 37.61 22.03
C MET A 98 -21.73 36.36 22.90
N TYR A 99 -21.04 36.44 24.05
CA TYR A 99 -21.08 35.40 25.06
C TYR A 99 -21.44 35.95 26.44
N THR A 100 -22.10 35.14 27.25
CA THR A 100 -22.56 35.50 28.60
C THR A 100 -22.38 34.34 29.59
N PRO A 101 -22.00 34.60 30.86
CA PRO A 101 -21.66 35.90 31.46
C PRO A 101 -20.21 36.34 31.13
N ARG A 102 -19.95 37.66 30.99
CA ARG A 102 -18.60 38.21 30.70
C ARG A 102 -17.74 38.35 31.97
N LEU A 103 -17.37 37.22 32.57
CA LEU A 103 -16.49 37.19 33.74
C LEU A 103 -15.03 37.06 33.29
N GLY A 104 -14.09 37.79 33.88
CA GLY A 104 -12.66 37.70 33.50
C GLY A 104 -12.01 36.34 33.76
N SER A 105 -12.62 35.49 34.58
CA SER A 105 -12.31 34.06 34.70
C SER A 105 -13.50 33.33 35.32
N HIS A 106 -13.76 32.11 34.85
CA HIS A 106 -14.93 31.34 35.26
C HIS A 106 -14.55 30.27 36.29
N PRO A 107 -15.30 30.13 37.39
CA PRO A 107 -15.07 29.05 38.35
C PRO A 107 -15.39 27.70 37.71
N VAL A 108 -14.75 26.64 38.21
CA VAL A 108 -15.09 25.25 37.85
C VAL A 108 -16.59 25.01 38.06
N GLY A 109 -17.24 24.42 37.06
CA GLY A 109 -18.69 24.19 37.00
C GLY A 109 -19.49 25.36 36.41
N GLY A 110 -18.89 26.53 36.21
CA GLY A 110 -19.55 27.69 35.59
C GLY A 110 -19.75 27.48 34.09
N ASN A 111 -20.92 27.89 33.59
CA ASN A 111 -21.27 27.83 32.17
C ASN A 111 -21.05 29.18 31.49
N VAL A 112 -20.71 29.14 30.21
CA VAL A 112 -20.70 30.30 29.32
C VAL A 112 -21.46 29.93 28.05
N SER A 113 -22.42 30.78 27.69
CA SER A 113 -23.29 30.61 26.52
C SER A 113 -22.83 31.55 25.41
N PHE A 114 -22.90 31.07 24.16
CA PHE A 114 -22.47 31.78 22.96
C PHE A 114 -23.64 31.94 21.99
N GLU A 115 -23.77 33.13 21.41
CA GLU A 115 -24.83 33.50 20.48
C GLU A 115 -24.25 34.36 19.36
N CYS A 116 -24.63 34.12 18.11
CA CYS A 116 -24.11 34.86 16.96
C CYS A 116 -24.97 36.08 16.61
N GLU A 117 -24.34 37.08 16.02
CA GLU A 117 -25.04 38.23 15.45
C GLU A 117 -25.76 37.85 14.14
N ASP A 118 -26.80 38.61 13.78
CA ASP A 118 -27.64 38.32 12.60
C ASP A 118 -26.80 38.20 11.31
N GLY A 119 -26.98 37.09 10.60
CA GLY A 119 -26.23 36.76 9.38
C GLY A 119 -25.12 35.72 9.59
N PHE A 120 -24.74 35.43 10.84
CA PHE A 120 -23.75 34.42 11.19
C PHE A 120 -24.40 33.22 11.88
N THR A 121 -23.90 32.01 11.59
CA THR A 121 -24.32 30.74 12.15
C THR A 121 -23.31 30.26 13.19
N LEU A 122 -23.80 29.76 14.32
CA LEU A 122 -22.95 29.25 15.39
C LEU A 122 -22.45 27.83 15.08
N ARG A 123 -21.14 27.66 15.01
CA ARG A 123 -20.47 26.36 14.90
C ARG A 123 -19.74 26.04 16.20
N GLY A 124 -19.93 24.82 16.71
CA GLY A 124 -19.40 24.37 18.00
C GLY A 124 -20.45 24.43 19.11
N SER A 125 -20.03 24.29 20.36
CA SER A 125 -20.97 24.17 21.49
C SER A 125 -21.54 25.53 21.90
N SER A 126 -22.86 25.68 21.82
CA SER A 126 -23.58 26.90 22.24
C SER A 126 -23.51 27.20 23.73
N VAL A 127 -23.17 26.20 24.54
CA VAL A 127 -22.86 26.36 25.96
C VAL A 127 -21.63 25.52 26.30
N ARG A 128 -20.69 26.09 27.04
CA ARG A 128 -19.51 25.39 27.55
C ARG A 128 -19.41 25.53 29.06
N GLN A 129 -19.03 24.46 29.74
CA GLN A 129 -18.83 24.39 31.18
C GLN A 129 -17.35 24.26 31.54
N CYS A 130 -16.91 25.02 32.54
CA CYS A 130 -15.53 24.99 33.01
C CYS A 130 -15.25 23.70 33.80
N ARG A 131 -14.35 22.85 33.31
CA ARG A 131 -14.02 21.58 33.97
C ARG A 131 -12.99 21.76 35.10
N PRO A 132 -12.90 20.81 36.05
CA PRO A 132 -11.96 20.87 37.18
C PRO A 132 -10.47 20.94 36.81
N ASN A 133 -10.11 20.64 35.56
CA ASN A 133 -8.77 20.77 35.00
C ASN A 133 -8.47 22.17 34.43
N GLY A 134 -9.40 23.13 34.53
CA GLY A 134 -9.24 24.50 34.05
C GLY A 134 -9.46 24.66 32.55
N MET A 135 -9.98 23.64 31.87
CA MET A 135 -10.36 23.67 30.46
C MET A 135 -11.88 23.69 30.28
N TRP A 136 -12.35 24.31 29.21
CA TRP A 136 -13.74 24.28 28.82
C TRP A 136 -14.10 22.94 28.19
N ASP A 137 -15.30 22.42 28.46
CA ASP A 137 -15.84 21.28 27.74
C ASP A 137 -16.44 21.66 26.39
N GLY A 138 -16.93 20.68 25.63
CA GLY A 138 -17.50 20.91 24.30
C GLY A 138 -16.50 21.43 23.27
N GLU A 139 -17.01 21.66 22.06
CA GLU A 139 -16.26 22.22 20.94
C GLU A 139 -16.22 23.74 21.05
N THR A 140 -15.14 24.36 20.58
CA THR A 140 -15.01 25.83 20.62
C THR A 140 -16.07 26.47 19.73
N ALA A 141 -16.90 27.33 20.33
CA ALA A 141 -17.88 28.14 19.64
C ALA A 141 -17.21 29.16 18.71
N VAL A 142 -17.71 29.27 17.49
CA VAL A 142 -17.32 30.24 16.45
C VAL A 142 -18.57 30.68 15.69
N CYS A 143 -18.68 31.97 15.36
CA CYS A 143 -19.74 32.50 14.50
C CYS A 143 -19.18 32.70 13.08
N ASP A 144 -19.73 31.99 12.10
CA ASP A 144 -19.32 32.06 10.70
C ASP A 144 -20.50 32.33 9.76
N ASN A 145 -20.26 32.85 8.56
CA ASN A 145 -21.33 33.16 7.59
C ASN A 145 -21.82 31.94 6.80
N GLY A 146 -21.52 30.71 7.23
CA GLY A 146 -21.85 29.49 6.48
C GLY A 146 -20.94 29.19 5.28
N ASP A 147 -19.88 29.97 5.04
CA ASP A 147 -18.97 29.84 3.88
C ASP A 147 -17.74 28.93 4.12
N HIS A 148 -17.72 28.12 5.19
CA HIS A 148 -16.53 27.36 5.58
C HIS A 148 -16.30 26.01 4.85
N GLU A 149 -17.07 25.68 3.81
CA GLU A 149 -16.68 24.59 2.88
C GLU A 149 -15.61 25.02 1.86
N ASN A 150 -15.24 26.31 1.78
CA ASN A 150 -14.33 26.83 0.75
C ASN A 150 -12.97 27.37 1.25
N GLY A 151 -12.59 27.15 2.51
CA GLY A 151 -11.30 27.58 3.05
C GLY A 151 -10.21 26.51 2.97
N THR A 152 -9.43 26.45 1.88
CA THR A 152 -8.25 25.56 1.80
C THR A 152 -6.94 26.31 2.08
N GLY A 153 -6.54 26.36 3.35
CA GLY A 153 -5.19 26.81 3.71
C GLY A 153 -4.80 26.65 5.19
N THR A 154 -3.51 26.47 5.43
CA THR A 154 -2.86 26.34 6.74
C THR A 154 -2.09 27.62 7.04
N ASN A 155 -2.48 28.33 8.11
CA ASN A 155 -1.83 29.55 8.59
C ASN A 155 -0.98 29.26 9.83
N THR A 156 0.21 28.68 9.62
CA THR A 156 1.09 28.28 10.72
C THR A 156 1.68 29.49 11.45
N TYR A 157 1.89 30.61 10.77
CA TYR A 157 2.33 31.86 11.39
C TYR A 157 1.33 32.31 12.47
N GLU A 158 0.06 32.38 12.14
CA GLU A 158 -0.97 32.89 13.04
C GLU A 158 -1.27 31.92 14.20
N ALA A 159 -1.16 30.61 13.95
CA ALA A 159 -1.20 29.59 15.00
C ALA A 159 -0.05 29.78 16.01
N LEU A 160 1.19 29.95 15.53
CA LEU A 160 2.34 30.18 16.41
C LEU A 160 2.31 31.57 17.06
N ASN A 161 1.82 32.59 16.36
CA ASN A 161 1.64 33.92 16.92
C ASN A 161 0.59 33.92 18.04
N SER A 162 -0.47 33.11 17.90
CA SER A 162 -1.44 32.87 18.96
C SER A 162 -0.79 32.21 20.18
N VAL A 163 0.11 31.24 19.99
CA VAL A 163 0.89 30.63 21.08
C VAL A 163 1.79 31.66 21.76
N TYR A 164 2.48 32.51 20.99
CA TYR A 164 3.25 33.64 21.53
C TYR A 164 2.38 34.57 22.39
N LEU A 165 1.23 34.98 21.89
CA LEU A 165 0.30 35.86 22.63
C LEU A 165 -0.23 35.17 23.90
N MET A 166 -0.55 33.87 23.85
CA MET A 166 -0.94 33.08 25.01
C MET A 166 0.17 33.04 26.06
N MET A 167 1.42 32.79 25.64
CA MET A 167 2.60 32.77 26.50
C MET A 167 2.87 34.13 27.13
N ASN A 168 2.77 35.20 26.35
CA ASN A 168 2.95 36.57 26.85
C ASN A 168 1.86 36.93 27.88
N ASN A 169 0.60 36.62 27.57
CA ASN A 169 -0.51 36.83 28.49
C ASN A 169 -0.38 35.99 29.77
N GLN A 170 0.11 34.75 29.69
CA GLN A 170 0.42 33.92 30.86
C GLN A 170 1.50 34.56 31.74
N MET A 171 2.59 35.04 31.15
CA MET A 171 3.66 35.71 31.88
C MET A 171 3.15 36.96 32.62
N GLN A 172 2.36 37.79 31.95
CA GLN A 172 1.77 39.01 32.51
C GLN A 172 0.73 38.69 33.60
N ARG A 173 -0.19 37.74 33.34
CA ARG A 173 -1.26 37.33 34.28
C ARG A 173 -0.74 36.71 35.57
N LEU A 174 0.39 35.99 35.50
CA LEU A 174 1.03 35.38 36.66
C LEU A 174 2.00 36.34 37.37
N GLY A 175 2.16 37.59 36.89
CA GLY A 175 3.08 38.58 37.44
C GLY A 175 4.54 38.10 37.45
N MET A 176 4.91 37.24 36.50
CA MET A 176 6.21 36.57 36.48
C MET A 176 7.27 37.48 35.87
N LYS A 177 8.31 37.83 36.64
CA LYS A 177 9.50 38.50 36.09
C LYS A 177 10.25 37.55 35.15
N THR A 178 10.97 38.10 34.17
CA THR A 178 11.65 37.38 33.07
C THR A 178 12.43 36.14 33.56
N ALA A 179 13.17 36.24 34.68
CA ALA A 179 13.92 35.11 35.22
C ALA A 179 13.07 33.87 35.62
N ALA A 180 11.88 34.07 36.18
CA ALA A 180 11.01 32.97 36.61
C ALA A 180 10.30 32.30 35.41
N TRP A 181 10.02 33.07 34.37
CA TRP A 181 9.46 32.56 33.11
C TRP A 181 10.44 31.61 32.40
N LEU A 182 11.73 31.93 32.48
CA LEU A 182 12.82 31.17 31.86
C LEU A 182 13.17 29.84 32.53
N GLU A 183 12.56 29.51 33.68
CA GLU A 183 12.70 28.21 34.35
C GLU A 183 11.60 27.21 33.95
N ILE A 184 10.53 27.68 33.32
CA ILE A 184 9.47 26.80 32.81
C ILE A 184 9.97 26.19 31.50
N ARG A 185 9.98 24.86 31.43
CA ARG A 185 10.24 24.15 30.17
C ARG A 185 8.97 24.17 29.34
N HIS A 186 9.03 24.84 28.20
CA HIS A 186 7.91 24.97 27.26
C HIS A 186 8.09 23.97 26.13
N ALA A 187 7.08 23.15 25.88
CA ALA A 187 7.02 22.26 24.72
C ALA A 187 5.91 22.75 23.79
N ILE A 188 6.29 23.15 22.57
CA ILE A 188 5.35 23.54 21.53
C ILE A 188 5.40 22.44 20.48
N ILE A 189 4.32 21.66 20.41
CA ILE A 189 4.19 20.56 19.45
C ILE A 189 3.29 21.06 18.34
N LEU A 190 3.87 21.30 17.17
CA LEU A 190 3.15 21.68 15.97
C LEU A 190 2.97 20.44 15.10
N LEU A 191 1.72 20.01 14.90
CA LEU A 191 1.38 18.97 13.93
C LEU A 191 1.00 19.65 12.62
N THR A 192 1.80 19.42 11.59
CA THR A 192 1.62 20.04 10.27
C THR A 192 2.06 19.04 9.20
N ASP A 193 1.44 19.10 8.02
CA ASP A 193 1.90 18.41 6.81
C ASP A 193 3.17 19.06 6.19
N GLY A 194 3.71 20.09 6.86
CA GLY A 194 4.87 20.86 6.44
C GLY A 194 4.53 22.05 5.53
N LYS A 195 3.26 22.30 5.23
CA LYS A 195 2.82 23.42 4.38
C LYS A 195 2.18 24.52 5.24
N SER A 196 2.61 25.76 5.04
CA SER A 196 1.96 26.97 5.54
C SER A 196 1.73 27.88 4.34
N ASN A 197 0.51 27.89 3.80
CA ASN A 197 0.17 28.64 2.59
C ASN A 197 -0.61 29.93 2.90
N MET A 198 -0.84 30.23 4.18
CA MET A 198 -1.45 31.48 4.67
C MET A 198 -0.60 32.11 5.80
N GLY A 199 -0.66 33.44 5.96
CA GLY A 199 0.00 34.19 7.05
C GLY A 199 1.51 34.43 6.93
N GLY A 200 2.14 34.05 5.81
CA GLY A 200 3.57 34.26 5.58
C GLY A 200 4.47 33.27 6.33
N SER A 201 5.76 33.59 6.44
CA SER A 201 6.71 32.71 7.11
C SER A 201 6.35 32.56 8.59
N PRO A 202 6.33 31.35 9.17
CA PRO A 202 6.13 31.18 10.61
C PRO A 202 7.34 31.66 11.45
N LYS A 203 8.47 31.94 10.78
CA LYS A 203 9.75 32.27 11.41
C LYS A 203 9.70 33.50 12.33
N PRO A 204 9.05 34.63 11.98
CA PRO A 204 8.95 35.78 12.88
C PRO A 204 8.19 35.45 14.16
N ALA A 205 7.09 34.68 14.08
CA ALA A 205 6.36 34.23 15.27
C ALA A 205 7.21 33.30 16.14
N VAL A 206 7.95 32.37 15.54
CA VAL A 206 8.92 31.53 16.25
C VAL A 206 10.01 32.36 16.91
N ASP A 207 10.50 33.40 16.23
CA ASP A 207 11.54 34.27 16.77
C ASP A 207 11.00 35.15 17.92
N SER A 208 9.74 35.61 17.87
CA SER A 208 9.06 36.23 19.01
C SER A 208 8.87 35.28 20.20
N ILE A 209 8.56 34.00 19.95
CA ILE A 209 8.54 32.95 20.99
C ILE A 209 9.95 32.72 21.56
N LYS A 210 10.99 32.72 20.74
CA LYS A 210 12.37 32.60 21.23
C LYS A 210 12.80 33.81 22.03
N GLU A 211 12.35 35.00 21.65
CA GLU A 211 12.61 36.25 22.36
C GLU A 211 11.92 36.25 23.73
N ILE A 212 10.65 35.85 23.80
CA ILE A 212 9.93 35.74 25.07
C ILE A 212 10.53 34.68 26.01
N LEU A 213 11.14 33.65 25.43
CA LEU A 213 11.89 32.60 26.13
C LEU A 213 13.39 32.89 26.27
N ASN A 214 13.86 34.07 25.85
CA ASN A 214 15.26 34.52 25.88
C ASN A 214 16.30 33.45 25.40
N ILE A 215 15.97 32.71 24.33
CA ILE A 215 16.74 31.55 23.84
C ILE A 215 18.02 31.95 23.08
N ASN A 216 18.12 33.19 22.57
CA ASN A 216 19.25 33.64 21.75
C ASN A 216 20.56 33.92 22.53
N GLN A 217 20.56 33.80 23.86
CA GLN A 217 21.77 33.81 24.68
C GLN A 217 22.19 32.37 25.00
N LYS A 218 23.32 31.91 24.40
CA LYS A 218 23.98 30.60 24.60
C LYS A 218 23.58 29.89 25.90
N ARG A 219 22.55 29.06 25.81
CA ARG A 219 21.97 28.32 26.93
C ARG A 219 22.19 26.83 26.70
N ASN A 220 22.90 26.17 27.64
CA ASN A 220 23.23 24.74 27.61
C ASN A 220 22.15 23.87 28.28
N ASP A 221 20.97 24.43 28.58
CA ASP A 221 19.87 23.83 29.34
C ASP A 221 18.71 23.34 28.45
N TYR A 222 18.92 23.15 27.14
CA TYR A 222 17.93 22.46 26.30
C TYR A 222 17.85 20.98 26.68
N LEU A 223 16.63 20.44 26.75
CA LEU A 223 16.43 19.01 26.97
C LEU A 223 16.74 18.31 25.65
N ASP A 224 17.98 17.86 25.48
CA ASP A 224 18.32 16.94 24.40
C ASP A 224 17.65 15.60 24.68
N VAL A 225 16.57 15.29 23.98
CA VAL A 225 15.85 14.01 24.14
C VAL A 225 16.75 12.83 23.77
N SER A 226 17.84 13.06 23.03
CA SER A 226 18.89 12.08 22.76
C SER A 226 19.86 11.86 23.94
N GLN A 227 19.66 12.54 25.08
CA GLN A 227 20.38 12.26 26.33
C GLN A 227 19.49 11.59 27.39
N LEU A 228 18.20 11.41 27.13
CA LEU A 228 17.24 10.69 27.99
C LEU A 228 17.17 9.18 27.70
N ILE A 229 18.07 8.65 26.87
CA ILE A 229 17.96 7.30 26.27
C ILE A 229 18.18 6.16 27.28
N ASP A 230 18.84 6.43 28.42
CA ASP A 230 19.28 5.37 29.33
C ASP A 230 18.23 4.94 30.38
N THR A 231 17.11 5.66 30.53
CA THR A 231 16.15 5.43 31.63
C THR A 231 14.70 5.18 31.20
N ILE A 232 14.38 5.26 29.91
CA ILE A 232 13.01 5.14 29.42
C ILE A 232 12.83 3.79 28.69
N CYS A 233 12.09 2.89 29.32
CA CYS A 233 11.72 1.60 28.74
C CYS A 233 10.46 1.70 27.87
N GLY A 234 10.24 0.74 26.96
CA GLY A 234 8.98 0.58 26.24
C GLY A 234 8.69 1.63 25.15
N VAL A 235 9.70 2.37 24.69
CA VAL A 235 9.53 3.42 23.65
C VAL A 235 10.11 2.97 22.31
N GLY A 236 9.23 2.71 21.34
CA GLY A 236 9.54 2.46 19.93
C GLY A 236 9.24 3.66 19.02
N ASN A 237 9.79 3.67 17.81
CA ASN A 237 9.54 4.68 16.78
C ASN A 237 8.33 4.27 15.91
N MET A 238 7.19 4.92 16.12
CA MET A 238 5.94 4.61 15.40
C MET A 238 5.75 5.38 14.09
N SER A 239 6.80 6.01 13.54
CA SER A 239 6.71 6.71 12.26
C SER A 239 6.53 5.73 11.08
N ALA A 240 5.82 6.17 10.04
CA ALA A 240 5.54 5.36 8.85
C ALA A 240 6.83 4.84 8.17
N ASN A 241 7.92 5.60 8.25
CA ASN A 241 9.23 5.27 7.67
C ASN A 241 10.19 4.57 8.65
N ALA A 242 9.78 4.27 9.88
CA ALA A 242 10.61 3.55 10.83
C ALA A 242 10.79 2.08 10.41
N SER A 243 12.01 1.57 10.52
CA SER A 243 12.29 0.14 10.33
C SER A 243 11.59 -0.72 11.39
N ALA A 244 11.43 -2.03 11.13
CA ALA A 244 10.84 -2.98 12.08
C ALA A 244 11.59 -2.98 13.44
N GLN A 245 12.92 -2.88 13.39
CA GLN A 245 13.75 -2.80 14.60
C GLN A 245 13.57 -1.47 15.35
N GLU A 246 13.42 -0.33 14.65
CA GLU A 246 13.17 0.96 15.31
C GLU A 246 11.78 1.02 15.95
N ARG A 247 10.80 0.31 15.39
CA ARG A 247 9.46 0.16 15.99
C ARG A 247 9.51 -0.68 17.28
N THR A 248 10.40 -1.67 17.34
CA THR A 248 10.51 -2.63 18.46
C THR A 248 11.96 -2.79 18.96
N PRO A 249 12.58 -1.71 19.47
CA PRO A 249 14.03 -1.65 19.72
C PRO A 249 14.53 -2.55 20.86
N TRP A 250 13.63 -3.16 21.63
CA TRP A 250 13.96 -4.16 22.65
C TRP A 250 14.08 -5.58 22.11
N HIS A 251 13.68 -5.84 20.86
CA HIS A 251 13.73 -7.17 20.30
C HIS A 251 15.17 -7.61 20.04
N VAL A 252 15.53 -8.81 20.48
CA VAL A 252 16.85 -9.40 20.24
C VAL A 252 16.73 -10.79 19.64
N THR A 253 17.74 -11.17 18.84
CA THR A 253 17.83 -12.49 18.23
C THR A 253 18.94 -13.29 18.89
N ILE A 254 18.63 -14.49 19.38
CA ILE A 254 19.55 -15.37 20.08
C ILE A 254 19.87 -16.54 19.14
N LYS A 255 21.10 -16.58 18.62
CA LYS A 255 21.53 -17.60 17.66
C LYS A 255 22.52 -18.57 18.32
N PRO A 256 22.24 -19.88 18.30
CA PRO A 256 23.26 -20.91 18.48
C PRO A 256 24.00 -21.19 17.16
N LYS A 257 25.22 -21.74 17.22
CA LYS A 257 26.00 -22.12 16.03
C LYS A 257 25.40 -23.30 15.22
N SER A 258 24.55 -24.14 15.82
CA SER A 258 24.05 -25.40 15.20
C SER A 258 22.57 -25.74 15.46
N HIS A 259 21.80 -24.84 16.09
CA HIS A 259 20.43 -25.12 16.55
C HIS A 259 19.42 -24.01 16.20
N GLU A 260 18.17 -24.16 16.67
CA GLU A 260 17.09 -23.24 16.42
C GLU A 260 17.36 -21.84 17.00
N THR A 261 16.95 -20.81 16.25
CA THR A 261 17.12 -19.41 16.67
C THR A 261 16.02 -19.03 17.65
N CYS A 262 16.42 -18.58 18.84
CA CYS A 262 15.51 -18.06 19.85
C CYS A 262 15.36 -16.53 19.76
N ARG A 263 14.32 -16.02 20.41
CA ARG A 263 14.08 -14.58 20.58
C ARG A 263 14.13 -14.20 22.05
N GLY A 264 14.38 -12.92 22.30
CA GLY A 264 14.34 -12.37 23.65
C GLY A 264 14.03 -10.89 23.63
N ALA A 265 13.87 -10.32 24.81
CA ALA A 265 13.69 -8.89 25.00
C ALA A 265 14.85 -8.31 25.81
N LEU A 266 15.44 -7.23 25.32
CA LEU A 266 16.37 -6.40 26.07
C LEU A 266 15.58 -5.73 27.20
N ILE A 267 15.96 -5.97 28.46
CA ILE A 267 15.29 -5.41 29.65
C ILE A 267 16.17 -4.38 30.37
N SER A 268 17.47 -4.36 30.08
CA SER A 268 18.41 -3.32 30.49
C SER A 268 19.55 -3.19 29.47
N ASP A 269 20.50 -2.30 29.72
CA ASP A 269 21.75 -2.21 28.96
C ASP A 269 22.63 -3.47 28.98
N GLN A 270 22.32 -4.49 29.78
CA GLN A 270 23.18 -5.67 29.90
C GLN A 270 22.40 -6.98 30.11
N TRP A 271 21.07 -6.93 30.19
CA TRP A 271 20.24 -8.09 30.48
C TRP A 271 19.18 -8.31 29.41
N VAL A 272 19.05 -9.58 29.01
CA VAL A 272 18.03 -10.07 28.09
C VAL A 272 17.16 -11.10 28.79
N LEU A 273 15.84 -10.98 28.61
CA LEU A 273 14.84 -11.94 29.07
C LEU A 273 14.42 -12.85 27.91
N THR A 274 14.35 -14.15 28.13
CA THR A 274 13.99 -15.16 27.12
C THR A 274 13.42 -16.44 27.78
N ALA A 275 13.04 -17.43 26.98
CA ALA A 275 12.55 -18.72 27.47
C ALA A 275 13.71 -19.64 27.89
N ALA A 276 13.49 -20.48 28.90
CA ALA A 276 14.50 -21.40 29.39
C ALA A 276 14.72 -22.60 28.46
N HIS A 277 13.68 -23.08 27.76
CA HIS A 277 13.77 -24.20 26.83
C HIS A 277 14.73 -23.94 25.66
N CYS A 278 15.00 -22.67 25.35
CA CYS A 278 16.03 -22.28 24.38
C CYS A 278 17.42 -22.83 24.72
N PHE A 279 17.71 -23.08 26.00
CA PHE A 279 19.01 -23.53 26.49
C PHE A 279 18.99 -24.99 26.97
N ARG A 280 18.00 -25.78 26.53
CA ARG A 280 17.75 -27.17 26.96
C ARG A 280 18.82 -28.18 26.51
N HIS A 281 19.53 -27.90 25.42
CA HIS A 281 20.36 -28.90 24.72
C HIS A 281 21.86 -28.75 24.90
N ASP A 282 22.34 -27.73 25.60
CA ASP A 282 23.79 -27.49 25.75
C ASP A 282 24.33 -27.97 27.09
N ASP A 283 25.44 -28.72 27.03
CA ASP A 283 26.25 -29.22 28.15
C ASP A 283 26.95 -28.10 28.95
N GLY A 284 26.32 -26.92 29.08
CA GLY A 284 26.84 -25.78 29.85
C GLY A 284 27.84 -24.90 29.11
N ASP A 285 28.17 -25.16 27.85
CA ASP A 285 29.07 -24.30 27.06
C ASP A 285 28.34 -23.12 26.40
N HIS A 286 28.05 -22.09 27.18
CA HIS A 286 27.43 -20.86 26.72
C HIS A 286 28.32 -20.03 25.76
N SER A 287 29.56 -20.44 25.50
CA SER A 287 30.48 -19.72 24.59
C SER A 287 30.09 -19.81 23.11
N LEU A 288 29.20 -20.73 22.75
CA LEU A 288 28.73 -20.96 21.38
C LEU A 288 27.48 -20.13 21.00
N TRP A 289 26.91 -19.40 21.96
CA TRP A 289 25.71 -18.59 21.77
C TRP A 289 26.04 -17.13 21.49
N ARG A 290 25.19 -16.48 20.68
CA ARG A 290 25.33 -15.08 20.29
C ARG A 290 24.00 -14.35 20.40
N VAL A 291 24.01 -13.18 21.03
CA VAL A 291 22.85 -12.29 21.11
C VAL A 291 23.07 -11.13 20.14
N ASN A 292 22.23 -11.05 19.11
CA ASN A 292 22.21 -9.93 18.18
C ASN A 292 21.19 -8.89 18.66
N VAL A 293 21.67 -7.67 18.89
CA VAL A 293 20.88 -6.51 19.27
C VAL A 293 20.90 -5.52 18.10
N GLY A 294 19.73 -5.06 17.66
CA GLY A 294 19.58 -4.29 16.42
C GLY A 294 19.38 -5.18 15.19
N ASP A 295 19.23 -4.57 14.01
CA ASP A 295 19.04 -5.29 12.74
C ASP A 295 20.34 -5.98 12.30
N PRO A 296 20.39 -7.34 12.23
CA PRO A 296 21.61 -8.09 11.90
C PRO A 296 22.16 -7.81 10.50
N ASN A 297 21.32 -7.37 9.56
CA ASN A 297 21.69 -7.10 8.17
C ASN A 297 22.06 -5.63 7.93
N SER A 298 22.08 -4.83 9.01
CA SER A 298 22.37 -3.41 8.98
C SER A 298 23.65 -3.09 9.74
N ARG A 299 24.28 -1.95 9.41
CA ARG A 299 25.44 -1.41 10.15
C ARG A 299 25.17 -1.13 11.64
N TRP A 300 23.90 -1.19 12.05
CA TRP A 300 23.43 -0.93 13.40
C TRP A 300 23.23 -2.20 14.24
N GLY A 301 23.27 -3.39 13.64
CA GLY A 301 23.25 -4.67 14.35
C GLY A 301 24.60 -4.96 15.00
N LYS A 302 24.59 -5.36 16.27
CA LYS A 302 25.81 -5.75 16.99
C LYS A 302 25.60 -7.07 17.72
N GLU A 303 26.60 -7.93 17.62
CA GLU A 303 26.63 -9.23 18.27
C GLU A 303 27.29 -9.14 19.65
N PHE A 304 26.67 -9.78 20.64
CA PHE A 304 27.11 -9.82 22.03
C PHE A 304 27.29 -11.27 22.52
N GLN A 305 28.35 -11.49 23.31
CA GLN A 305 28.56 -12.74 24.04
C GLN A 305 27.68 -12.81 25.28
N ILE A 306 27.29 -14.02 25.66
CA ILE A 306 26.63 -14.29 26.94
C ILE A 306 27.71 -14.51 28.00
N GLU A 307 27.74 -13.66 29.03
CA GLU A 307 28.60 -13.83 30.22
C GLU A 307 28.02 -14.90 31.14
N LYS A 308 26.70 -14.88 31.33
CA LYS A 308 26.00 -15.80 32.23
C LYS A 308 24.55 -16.00 31.79
N ALA A 309 24.09 -17.25 31.73
CA ALA A 309 22.68 -17.58 31.67
C ALA A 309 22.17 -17.96 33.07
N VAL A 310 21.02 -17.41 33.47
CA VAL A 310 20.33 -17.71 34.72
C VAL A 310 18.98 -18.32 34.36
N ILE A 311 18.89 -19.65 34.43
CA ILE A 311 17.66 -20.40 34.18
C ILE A 311 16.87 -20.52 35.50
N SER A 312 15.55 -20.37 35.46
CA SER A 312 14.70 -20.56 36.63
C SER A 312 14.89 -21.95 37.24
N SER A 313 15.06 -22.03 38.56
CA SER A 313 15.27 -23.30 39.27
C SER A 313 14.06 -24.24 39.23
N GLY A 314 12.86 -23.71 38.94
CA GLY A 314 11.63 -24.50 38.78
C GLY A 314 11.46 -25.11 37.39
N PHE A 315 12.27 -24.70 36.40
CA PHE A 315 12.12 -25.15 35.03
C PHE A 315 12.57 -26.61 34.85
N ASN A 316 11.61 -27.48 34.52
CA ASN A 316 11.89 -28.86 34.13
C ASN A 316 10.83 -29.39 33.18
N VAL A 317 11.18 -29.48 31.89
CA VAL A 317 10.28 -29.94 30.81
C VAL A 317 9.75 -31.35 31.06
N PHE A 318 10.48 -32.19 31.80
CA PHE A 318 10.10 -33.57 32.06
C PHE A 318 9.53 -33.82 33.47
N ALA A 319 9.25 -32.76 34.24
CA ALA A 319 8.77 -32.86 35.61
C ALA A 319 7.54 -33.77 35.76
N LYS A 320 6.67 -33.81 34.76
CA LYS A 320 5.41 -34.59 34.76
C LYS A 320 5.43 -35.81 33.84
N LYS A 321 6.62 -36.24 33.37
CA LYS A 321 6.77 -37.38 32.46
C LYS A 321 6.20 -38.69 33.03
N GLN A 322 6.34 -38.90 34.33
CA GLN A 322 5.79 -40.08 35.02
C GLN A 322 4.26 -40.09 35.13
N GLN A 323 3.61 -38.95 34.90
CA GLN A 323 2.14 -38.79 34.90
C GLN A 323 1.55 -38.89 33.47
N GLY A 324 2.36 -39.26 32.47
CA GLY A 324 1.93 -39.36 31.07
C GLY A 324 1.95 -38.04 30.29
N ILE A 325 2.50 -36.96 30.87
CA ILE A 325 2.70 -35.66 30.22
C ILE A 325 4.13 -35.59 29.68
N LEU A 326 4.29 -35.67 28.35
CA LEU A 326 5.61 -35.76 27.71
C LEU A 326 6.47 -34.52 27.89
N GLU A 327 5.86 -33.33 27.87
CA GLU A 327 6.53 -32.04 28.05
C GLU A 327 5.67 -31.08 28.89
N PHE A 328 6.28 -30.41 29.86
CA PHE A 328 5.66 -29.46 30.78
C PHE A 328 6.51 -28.19 30.92
N TYR A 329 6.01 -27.05 30.44
CA TYR A 329 6.77 -25.80 30.33
C TYR A 329 6.55 -24.83 31.50
N GLY A 330 6.35 -25.36 32.71
CA GLY A 330 6.27 -24.54 33.92
C GLY A 330 7.59 -23.83 34.21
N ASP A 331 7.53 -22.59 34.69
CA ASP A 331 8.69 -21.74 34.99
C ASP A 331 9.69 -21.58 33.82
N ASP A 332 9.23 -21.63 32.57
CA ASP A 332 10.03 -21.52 31.33
C ASP A 332 10.58 -20.11 31.06
N ILE A 333 11.45 -19.64 31.96
CA ILE A 333 12.02 -18.29 31.95
C ILE A 333 13.52 -18.31 32.24
N ALA A 334 14.28 -17.54 31.47
CA ALA A 334 15.72 -17.39 31.62
C ALA A 334 16.18 -15.94 31.41
N LEU A 335 17.23 -15.57 32.15
CA LEU A 335 17.91 -14.27 32.05
C LEU A 335 19.33 -14.47 31.50
N LEU A 336 19.69 -13.69 30.49
CA LEU A 336 21.03 -13.68 29.91
C LEU A 336 21.73 -12.37 30.27
N LYS A 337 22.87 -12.47 30.93
CA LYS A 337 23.78 -11.34 31.16
C LYS A 337 24.74 -11.25 29.98
N LEU A 338 24.78 -10.11 29.32
CA LEU A 338 25.70 -9.84 28.22
C LEU A 338 27.09 -9.47 28.76
N ALA A 339 28.14 -9.94 28.10
CA ALA A 339 29.53 -9.67 28.48
C ALA A 339 29.94 -8.19 28.30
N GLN A 340 29.19 -7.44 27.48
CA GLN A 340 29.38 -6.01 27.28
C GLN A 340 28.03 -5.30 27.38
N LYS A 341 28.05 -4.08 27.90
CA LYS A 341 26.88 -3.20 27.91
C LYS A 341 26.51 -2.79 26.48
N VAL A 342 25.22 -2.87 26.18
CA VAL A 342 24.58 -2.36 24.97
C VAL A 342 24.52 -0.84 25.06
N LYS A 343 24.96 -0.16 24.00
CA LYS A 343 24.81 1.29 23.88
C LYS A 343 23.40 1.60 23.37
N MET A 344 22.63 2.34 24.16
CA MET A 344 21.25 2.69 23.81
C MET A 344 21.18 3.58 22.57
N SER A 345 20.19 3.32 21.72
CA SER A 345 19.99 4.03 20.45
C SER A 345 18.52 4.03 20.03
N THR A 346 18.19 4.42 18.80
CA THR A 346 16.85 4.21 18.23
C THR A 346 16.56 2.77 17.87
N HIS A 347 17.58 1.90 17.78
CA HIS A 347 17.47 0.49 17.36
C HIS A 347 17.69 -0.49 18.53
N ALA A 348 18.09 0.00 19.71
CA ALA A 348 18.38 -0.79 20.91
C ALA A 348 17.92 -0.03 22.15
N ARG A 349 16.84 -0.50 22.81
CA ARG A 349 16.25 0.10 24.04
C ARG A 349 15.60 -0.98 24.90
N PRO A 350 15.48 -0.79 26.23
CA PRO A 350 14.83 -1.78 27.07
C PRO A 350 13.29 -1.77 26.95
N ILE A 351 12.65 -2.93 27.10
CA ILE A 351 11.19 -3.02 27.34
C ILE A 351 10.87 -2.85 28.83
N CYS A 352 9.68 -2.33 29.16
CA CYS A 352 9.27 -2.19 30.55
C CYS A 352 8.83 -3.54 31.14
N LEU A 353 9.37 -3.89 32.30
CA LEU A 353 8.86 -5.00 33.10
C LEU A 353 7.75 -4.52 34.05
N PRO A 354 6.69 -5.32 34.25
CA PRO A 354 5.69 -5.03 35.28
C PRO A 354 6.34 -4.84 36.65
N CYS A 355 5.65 -4.15 37.55
CA CYS A 355 6.12 -3.90 38.93
C CYS A 355 7.41 -3.06 39.04
N THR A 356 7.77 -2.31 38.00
CA THR A 356 8.95 -1.44 38.03
C THR A 356 8.55 0.03 38.03
N VAL A 357 9.45 0.90 38.50
CA VAL A 357 9.30 2.36 38.39
C VAL A 357 9.18 2.80 36.92
N GLY A 358 9.85 2.09 36.01
CA GLY A 358 9.72 2.31 34.56
C GLY A 358 8.32 2.00 34.03
N ALA A 359 7.70 0.91 34.47
CA ALA A 359 6.30 0.60 34.15
C ALA A 359 5.32 1.60 34.79
N ASN A 360 5.56 2.04 36.03
CA ASN A 360 4.76 3.11 36.66
C ASN A 360 4.79 4.38 35.79
N LEU A 361 5.96 4.76 35.29
CA LEU A 361 6.10 5.92 34.42
C LEU A 361 5.38 5.72 33.07
N ALA A 362 5.52 4.54 32.45
CA ALA A 362 4.87 4.21 31.19
C ALA A 362 3.34 4.18 31.28
N LEU A 363 2.80 3.65 32.39
CA LEU A 363 1.36 3.57 32.70
C LEU A 363 0.83 4.87 33.34
N ARG A 364 1.68 5.89 33.53
CA ARG A 364 1.34 7.15 34.20
C ARG A 364 0.78 6.96 35.62
N ARG A 365 1.28 5.95 36.32
CA ARG A 365 0.96 5.62 37.71
C ARG A 365 1.93 6.27 38.71
N PRO A 366 1.50 6.49 39.97
CA PRO A 366 2.39 6.94 41.03
C PRO A 366 3.60 5.99 41.21
N PRO A 367 4.79 6.49 41.57
CA PRO A 367 5.97 5.64 41.78
C PRO A 367 5.80 4.53 42.84
N GLY A 368 4.84 4.68 43.76
CA GLY A 368 4.49 3.68 44.78
C GLY A 368 3.42 2.68 44.36
N SER A 369 3.02 2.67 43.08
CA SER A 369 2.00 1.73 42.59
C SER A 369 2.47 0.28 42.69
N THR A 370 1.53 -0.59 43.06
CA THR A 370 1.81 -1.99 43.37
C THR A 370 1.74 -2.88 42.14
N CYS A 371 2.35 -4.07 42.20
CA CYS A 371 2.19 -5.10 41.17
C CYS A 371 0.72 -5.40 40.85
N ARG A 372 -0.12 -5.44 41.89
CA ARG A 372 -1.54 -5.76 41.74
C ARG A 372 -2.28 -4.67 40.97
N GLU A 373 -1.88 -3.42 41.12
CA GLU A 373 -2.45 -2.31 40.35
C GLU A 373 -2.08 -2.39 38.87
N HIS A 374 -0.85 -2.81 38.55
CA HIS A 374 -0.44 -3.09 37.17
C HIS A 374 -1.19 -4.26 36.56
N GLU A 375 -1.33 -5.35 37.31
CA GLU A 375 -2.08 -6.53 36.87
C GLU A 375 -3.54 -6.18 36.60
N ASN A 376 -4.19 -5.43 37.50
CA ASN A 376 -5.56 -4.96 37.26
C ASN A 376 -5.63 -4.04 36.04
N GLU A 377 -4.74 -3.07 35.88
CA GLU A 377 -4.80 -2.17 34.72
C GLU A 377 -4.59 -2.88 33.38
N LEU A 378 -3.67 -3.84 33.34
CA LEU A 378 -3.29 -4.53 32.11
C LEU A 378 -4.19 -5.73 31.81
N LEU A 379 -4.75 -6.40 32.81
CA LEU A 379 -5.41 -7.70 32.68
C LEU A 379 -6.85 -7.77 33.23
N ASP A 380 -7.44 -6.70 33.80
CA ASP A 380 -8.82 -6.70 34.37
C ASP A 380 -9.93 -6.51 33.32
N LYS A 381 -9.64 -6.74 32.04
CA LYS A 381 -10.64 -6.78 30.96
C LYS A 381 -10.80 -8.21 30.48
N LEU A 382 -12.04 -8.64 30.22
CA LEU A 382 -12.39 -9.97 29.69
C LEU A 382 -11.55 -10.37 28.45
N SER A 383 -11.22 -9.38 27.61
CA SER A 383 -10.34 -9.51 26.45
C SER A 383 -9.40 -8.31 26.39
N VAL A 384 -8.09 -8.56 26.31
CA VAL A 384 -7.04 -7.51 26.31
C VAL A 384 -6.30 -7.53 24.97
N PRO A 385 -6.36 -6.46 24.16
CA PRO A 385 -5.56 -6.35 22.95
C PRO A 385 -4.07 -6.35 23.28
N ALA A 386 -3.34 -7.28 22.67
CA ALA A 386 -1.90 -7.42 22.78
C ALA A 386 -1.30 -7.70 21.39
N HIS A 387 0.02 -7.82 21.32
CA HIS A 387 0.71 -8.21 20.10
C HIS A 387 2.03 -8.87 20.42
N PHE A 388 2.55 -9.64 19.47
CA PHE A 388 3.92 -10.12 19.47
C PHE A 388 4.60 -9.75 18.15
N VAL A 389 5.92 -9.88 18.11
CA VAL A 389 6.72 -9.57 16.92
C VAL A 389 7.23 -10.88 16.32
N ALA A 390 6.85 -11.15 15.07
CA ALA A 390 7.26 -12.34 14.34
C ALA A 390 8.74 -12.30 13.96
N SER A 391 9.26 -13.43 13.47
CA SER A 391 10.67 -13.56 13.07
C SER A 391 11.07 -12.65 11.91
N ASN A 392 10.12 -12.27 11.06
CA ASN A 392 10.28 -11.32 9.95
C ASN A 392 10.13 -9.84 10.38
N GLY A 393 9.83 -9.57 11.66
CA GLY A 393 9.65 -8.22 12.18
C GLY A 393 8.21 -7.69 12.13
N ASP A 394 7.26 -8.49 11.65
CA ASP A 394 5.85 -8.11 11.61
C ASP A 394 5.23 -8.10 13.00
N LYS A 395 4.35 -7.13 13.24
CA LYS A 395 3.55 -7.02 14.45
C LYS A 395 2.26 -7.82 14.26
N LEU A 396 2.11 -8.89 15.03
CA LEU A 396 0.95 -9.78 15.00
C LEU A 396 0.05 -9.48 16.20
N ASN A 397 -1.20 -9.13 15.95
CA ASN A 397 -2.14 -8.67 16.97
C ASN A 397 -2.92 -9.87 17.53
N ILE A 398 -3.06 -9.91 18.84
CA ILE A 398 -3.74 -10.99 19.56
C ILE A 398 -4.64 -10.42 20.63
N ASN A 399 -5.61 -11.20 21.10
CA ASN A 399 -6.42 -10.84 22.25
C ASN A 399 -6.20 -11.83 23.39
N LEU A 400 -5.63 -11.34 24.49
CA LEU A 400 -5.47 -12.14 25.70
C LEU A 400 -6.82 -12.32 26.39
N LYS A 401 -7.16 -13.57 26.70
CA LYS A 401 -8.40 -13.97 27.36
C LYS A 401 -8.16 -14.05 28.86
N THR A 402 -9.00 -13.39 29.65
CA THR A 402 -8.88 -13.34 31.11
C THR A 402 -10.20 -13.76 31.77
N GLY A 403 -10.18 -13.98 33.10
CA GLY A 403 -11.38 -14.34 33.86
C GLY A 403 -12.10 -15.58 33.32
N ALA A 404 -13.41 -15.45 33.03
CA ALA A 404 -14.23 -16.55 32.53
C ALA A 404 -13.84 -17.01 31.09
N GLU A 405 -13.33 -16.10 30.24
CA GLU A 405 -12.90 -16.45 28.88
C GLU A 405 -11.60 -17.26 28.88
N TRP A 406 -10.71 -17.04 29.87
CA TRP A 406 -9.48 -17.81 30.02
C TRP A 406 -9.76 -19.31 30.18
N ALA A 407 -10.77 -19.66 31.00
CA ALA A 407 -11.17 -21.05 31.21
C ALA A 407 -11.67 -21.73 29.92
N SER A 408 -12.31 -20.97 29.03
CA SER A 408 -12.72 -21.46 27.71
C SER A 408 -11.51 -21.61 26.77
N CYS A 409 -10.61 -20.62 26.78
CA CYS A 409 -9.42 -20.57 25.94
C CYS A 409 -8.50 -21.79 26.17
N ILE A 410 -8.23 -22.14 27.43
CA ILE A 410 -7.36 -23.27 27.75
C ILE A 410 -8.03 -24.63 27.50
N LYS A 411 -9.36 -24.69 27.44
CA LYS A 411 -10.11 -25.96 27.33
C LYS A 411 -9.74 -26.74 26.07
N VAL A 412 -9.35 -26.05 25.00
CA VAL A 412 -8.90 -26.65 23.73
C VAL A 412 -7.67 -27.56 23.92
N VAL A 413 -6.82 -27.31 24.93
CA VAL A 413 -5.65 -28.16 25.24
C VAL A 413 -6.07 -29.59 25.62
N SER A 414 -7.25 -29.78 26.23
CA SER A 414 -7.78 -31.13 26.54
C SER A 414 -8.17 -31.95 25.30
N GLN A 415 -8.34 -31.29 24.15
CA GLN A 415 -8.72 -31.90 22.87
C GLN A 415 -7.48 -32.43 22.10
N ASP A 416 -6.26 -31.97 22.42
CA ASP A 416 -5.01 -32.50 21.83
C ASP A 416 -4.63 -33.85 22.46
N LYS A 417 -5.27 -34.91 21.98
CA LYS A 417 -4.97 -36.30 22.38
C LYS A 417 -3.66 -36.84 21.81
N LYS A 418 -2.98 -36.09 20.94
CA LYS A 418 -1.72 -36.50 20.31
C LYS A 418 -0.52 -36.13 21.19
N THR A 419 -0.54 -34.92 21.76
CA THR A 419 0.50 -34.44 22.69
C THR A 419 0.20 -34.83 24.13
N PHE A 420 -1.09 -34.84 24.52
CA PHE A 420 -1.55 -35.09 25.89
C PHE A 420 -2.60 -36.22 25.94
N PRO A 421 -2.22 -37.48 25.67
CA PRO A 421 -3.17 -38.59 25.52
C PRO A 421 -3.98 -38.89 26.78
N ASN A 422 -3.41 -38.66 27.97
CA ASN A 422 -4.01 -39.00 29.28
C ASN A 422 -4.46 -37.79 30.11
N LEU A 423 -4.49 -36.58 29.55
CA LEU A 423 -4.83 -35.36 30.29
C LEU A 423 -6.34 -35.29 30.58
N THR A 424 -6.69 -35.28 31.87
CA THR A 424 -8.07 -35.19 32.38
C THR A 424 -8.43 -33.80 32.89
N ASP A 425 -7.48 -33.08 33.49
CA ASP A 425 -7.62 -31.67 33.88
C ASP A 425 -6.54 -30.81 33.21
N VAL A 426 -6.96 -29.82 32.42
CA VAL A 426 -6.04 -28.89 31.72
C VAL A 426 -5.17 -28.11 32.69
N LYS A 427 -5.64 -27.86 33.92
CA LYS A 427 -4.87 -27.13 34.93
C LYS A 427 -3.61 -27.87 35.38
N GLU A 428 -3.47 -29.15 35.05
CA GLU A 428 -2.23 -29.89 35.26
C GLU A 428 -1.11 -29.49 34.30
N VAL A 429 -1.43 -28.92 33.13
CA VAL A 429 -0.44 -28.50 32.12
C VAL A 429 -0.41 -26.99 31.87
N VAL A 430 -1.54 -26.30 32.04
CA VAL A 430 -1.66 -24.85 31.92
C VAL A 430 -2.07 -24.26 33.27
N THR A 431 -1.09 -23.73 34.00
CA THR A 431 -1.29 -23.10 35.32
C THR A 431 -1.69 -21.64 35.16
N ASP A 432 -1.96 -20.96 36.28
CA ASP A 432 -2.21 -19.52 36.38
C ASP A 432 -1.00 -18.65 35.94
N GLN A 433 0.18 -19.25 35.76
CA GLN A 433 1.35 -18.59 35.17
C GLN A 433 1.21 -18.34 33.66
N PHE A 434 0.25 -18.99 32.98
CA PHE A 434 0.08 -18.92 31.53
C PHE A 434 -1.02 -17.93 31.12
N LEU A 435 -0.69 -17.06 30.17
CA LEU A 435 -1.67 -16.24 29.46
C LEU A 435 -2.17 -17.00 28.21
N CYS A 436 -3.45 -16.85 27.87
CA CYS A 436 -4.07 -17.56 26.76
C CYS A 436 -4.63 -16.58 25.71
N SER A 437 -4.39 -16.85 24.43
CA SER A 437 -4.93 -16.15 23.25
C SER A 437 -5.25 -17.15 22.14
N GLY A 438 -6.04 -16.78 21.13
CA GLY A 438 -6.24 -17.62 19.93
C GLY A 438 -7.63 -18.23 19.76
N THR A 439 -8.70 -17.44 19.84
CA THR A 439 -10.03 -17.83 19.35
C THR A 439 -10.54 -16.80 18.33
N GLY A 440 -10.99 -17.22 17.14
CA GLY A 440 -11.49 -16.32 16.09
C GLY A 440 -10.41 -15.76 15.16
N GLU A 441 -10.34 -14.43 15.02
CA GLU A 441 -9.45 -13.68 14.10
C GLU A 441 -8.05 -13.36 14.67
N ASP A 442 -7.66 -13.95 15.80
CA ASP A 442 -6.38 -13.69 16.47
C ASP A 442 -5.19 -14.29 15.68
N ASP A 443 -4.09 -13.53 15.53
CA ASP A 443 -2.85 -14.07 15.02
C ASP A 443 -2.26 -15.13 15.98
N ASN A 444 -1.73 -16.24 15.47
CA ASN A 444 -1.18 -17.31 16.31
C ASN A 444 0.34 -17.42 16.15
N PRO A 445 1.15 -17.35 17.23
CA PRO A 445 2.56 -17.70 17.16
C PRO A 445 2.63 -19.20 16.83
N CYS A 446 2.97 -19.52 15.57
CA CYS A 446 3.11 -20.91 15.15
C CYS A 446 4.05 -21.64 16.13
N LYS A 447 3.61 -22.77 16.70
CA LYS A 447 4.54 -23.86 17.07
C LYS A 447 5.41 -24.05 15.84
N GLY A 448 6.69 -23.68 15.93
CA GLY A 448 7.63 -23.56 14.81
C GLY A 448 7.10 -24.23 13.54
N GLY A 449 6.38 -23.45 12.72
CA GLY A 449 6.02 -23.93 11.39
C GLY A 449 7.34 -24.29 10.70
N PRO A 450 7.36 -25.35 9.89
CA PRO A 450 8.60 -25.75 9.23
C PRO A 450 9.21 -24.51 8.57
N ALA A 451 10.50 -24.27 8.81
CA ALA A 451 11.23 -23.19 8.15
C ALA A 451 10.85 -23.17 6.66
N ILE A 452 10.45 -22.01 6.13
CA ILE A 452 10.08 -21.88 4.72
C ILE A 452 11.27 -22.38 3.90
N ARG A 453 11.05 -23.50 3.22
CA ARG A 453 12.04 -24.25 2.48
C ARG A 453 11.49 -24.55 1.10
N CYS A 454 12.33 -24.43 0.09
CA CYS A 454 11.94 -24.82 -1.24
C CYS A 454 12.03 -26.35 -1.41
N PRO A 455 11.19 -26.96 -2.27
CA PRO A 455 11.24 -28.40 -2.50
C PRO A 455 12.64 -28.80 -2.97
N ARG A 456 13.20 -29.86 -2.38
CA ARG A 456 14.47 -30.41 -2.87
C ARG A 456 14.24 -31.19 -4.18
N PRO A 457 15.17 -31.14 -5.16
CA PRO A 457 15.15 -32.07 -6.28
C PRO A 457 15.13 -33.52 -5.76
N GLN A 458 14.14 -34.30 -6.19
CA GLN A 458 14.08 -35.74 -5.88
C GLN A 458 14.81 -36.57 -6.92
N ASP A 459 14.79 -36.07 -8.16
CA ASP A 459 15.32 -36.72 -9.33
C ASP A 459 15.72 -35.64 -10.35
N PHE A 460 16.75 -35.91 -11.14
CA PHE A 460 17.22 -35.07 -12.24
C PHE A 460 17.98 -35.96 -13.21
N GLU A 461 17.54 -36.02 -14.46
CA GLU A 461 18.09 -36.93 -15.46
C GLU A 461 19.02 -36.22 -16.44
N ASN A 462 19.95 -36.98 -17.01
CA ASN A 462 20.89 -36.56 -18.06
C ASN A 462 21.76 -35.33 -17.71
N GLY A 463 21.98 -35.11 -16.41
CA GLY A 463 22.84 -34.06 -15.89
C GLY A 463 23.03 -34.16 -14.39
N GLU A 464 23.64 -33.14 -13.80
CA GLU A 464 23.85 -32.98 -12.37
C GLU A 464 23.41 -31.59 -11.87
N TYR A 465 23.15 -31.51 -10.56
CA TYR A 465 22.84 -30.25 -9.88
C TYR A 465 23.66 -30.09 -8.60
N TRP A 466 23.95 -28.84 -8.23
CA TRP A 466 24.78 -28.48 -7.08
C TRP A 466 24.32 -27.17 -6.42
N PRO A 467 24.41 -27.02 -5.08
CA PRO A 467 24.83 -28.03 -4.09
C PRO A 467 23.72 -29.05 -3.83
N ARG A 468 24.08 -30.28 -3.42
CA ARG A 468 23.12 -31.28 -2.96
C ARG A 468 22.90 -31.13 -1.46
N ALA A 469 21.74 -30.62 -1.07
CA ALA A 469 21.39 -30.42 0.33
C ALA A 469 20.14 -31.23 0.74
N PRO A 470 20.01 -31.59 2.03
CA PRO A 470 18.80 -32.24 2.56
C PRO A 470 17.57 -31.30 2.54
N TYR A 471 17.79 -29.99 2.57
CA TYR A 471 16.79 -28.94 2.44
C TYR A 471 17.47 -27.66 1.93
N TYR A 472 16.68 -26.76 1.32
CA TYR A 472 17.14 -25.46 0.83
C TYR A 472 16.36 -24.35 1.54
N ASN A 473 17.07 -23.44 2.17
CA ASN A 473 16.52 -22.26 2.84
C ASN A 473 16.32 -21.12 1.85
N LEU A 474 15.63 -20.07 2.31
CA LEU A 474 15.46 -18.84 1.53
C LEU A 474 16.80 -18.26 1.08
N SER A 475 16.86 -17.81 -0.17
CA SER A 475 18.06 -17.28 -0.85
C SER A 475 19.15 -18.31 -1.16
N ASP A 476 18.96 -19.59 -0.86
CA ASP A 476 19.86 -20.64 -1.36
C ASP A 476 19.71 -20.74 -2.88
N GLU A 477 20.83 -20.92 -3.59
CA GLU A 477 20.90 -21.06 -5.04
C GLU A 477 21.31 -22.49 -5.41
N ILE A 478 20.75 -23.02 -6.50
CA ILE A 478 21.15 -24.29 -7.10
C ILE A 478 21.38 -24.12 -8.59
N SER A 479 22.42 -24.78 -9.09
CA SER A 479 22.83 -24.76 -10.49
C SER A 479 22.71 -26.14 -11.11
N PHE A 480 22.30 -26.19 -12.38
CA PHE A 480 22.11 -27.41 -13.18
C PHE A 480 23.06 -27.44 -14.36
N HIS A 481 23.64 -28.62 -14.61
CA HIS A 481 24.56 -28.86 -15.71
C HIS A 481 24.17 -30.17 -16.41
N CYS A 482 24.12 -30.16 -17.74
CA CYS A 482 23.82 -31.37 -18.53
C CYS A 482 25.08 -32.17 -18.82
N TYR A 483 24.93 -33.49 -18.95
CA TYR A 483 26.02 -34.34 -19.44
C TYR A 483 26.29 -34.10 -20.93
N ASP A 484 27.47 -34.51 -21.40
CA ASP A 484 27.86 -34.39 -22.80
C ASP A 484 26.81 -35.03 -23.74
N GLY A 485 26.49 -34.32 -24.81
CA GLY A 485 25.46 -34.74 -25.78
C GLY A 485 24.02 -34.33 -25.43
N TYR A 486 23.81 -33.65 -24.30
CA TYR A 486 22.51 -33.11 -23.90
C TYR A 486 22.57 -31.58 -23.82
N ASN A 487 21.50 -30.93 -24.28
CA ASN A 487 21.36 -29.48 -24.22
C ASN A 487 20.45 -29.08 -23.06
N LEU A 488 20.86 -28.06 -22.31
CA LEU A 488 20.06 -27.48 -21.24
C LEU A 488 18.96 -26.58 -21.80
N ARG A 489 17.71 -26.85 -21.41
CA ARG A 489 16.57 -25.93 -21.56
C ARG A 489 16.06 -25.50 -20.18
N GLY A 490 15.52 -24.29 -20.08
CA GLY A 490 15.08 -23.69 -18.82
C GLY A 490 16.21 -22.99 -18.07
N SER A 491 16.03 -22.77 -16.76
CA SER A 491 16.96 -21.95 -15.97
C SER A 491 18.14 -22.77 -15.45
N ALA A 492 19.36 -22.37 -15.83
CA ALA A 492 20.60 -23.00 -15.36
C ALA A 492 20.83 -22.79 -13.86
N ASN A 493 20.48 -21.62 -13.34
CA ASN A 493 20.54 -21.29 -11.93
C ASN A 493 19.14 -20.95 -11.42
N ARG A 494 18.83 -21.39 -10.21
CA ARG A 494 17.55 -21.12 -9.55
C ARG A 494 17.76 -20.79 -8.08
N THR A 495 17.03 -19.81 -7.57
CA THR A 495 17.09 -19.30 -6.20
C THR A 495 15.80 -19.61 -5.45
N CYS A 496 15.92 -20.02 -4.18
CA CYS A 496 14.77 -20.28 -3.32
C CYS A 496 14.13 -18.97 -2.81
N GLN A 497 12.89 -18.72 -3.22
CA GLN A 497 12.15 -17.49 -2.95
C GLN A 497 11.36 -17.56 -1.64
N VAL A 498 10.98 -16.39 -1.12
CA VAL A 498 10.15 -16.23 0.10
C VAL A 498 8.77 -16.89 0.00
N THR A 499 8.30 -17.14 -1.22
CA THR A 499 7.06 -17.88 -1.52
C THR A 499 7.20 -19.39 -1.28
N GLY A 500 8.40 -19.87 -0.93
CA GLY A 500 8.71 -21.29 -0.83
C GLY A 500 8.96 -21.96 -2.18
N ARG A 501 9.06 -21.20 -3.28
CA ARG A 501 9.24 -21.70 -4.65
C ARG A 501 10.60 -21.34 -5.21
N TRP A 502 11.04 -22.10 -6.20
CA TRP A 502 12.21 -21.76 -7.00
C TRP A 502 11.84 -20.76 -8.09
N ASP A 503 12.64 -19.71 -8.27
CA ASP A 503 12.49 -18.78 -9.40
C ASP A 503 12.81 -19.44 -10.75
N GLY A 504 12.57 -18.76 -11.87
CA GLY A 504 12.90 -19.27 -13.20
C GLY A 504 12.08 -20.49 -13.65
N GLN A 505 12.52 -21.11 -14.74
CA GLN A 505 11.86 -22.26 -15.38
C GLN A 505 12.53 -23.59 -15.00
N THR A 506 11.81 -24.70 -15.13
CA THR A 506 12.33 -26.06 -14.89
C THR A 506 13.54 -26.34 -15.79
N ALA A 507 14.66 -26.75 -15.19
CA ALA A 507 15.87 -27.16 -15.91
C ALA A 507 15.67 -28.55 -16.51
N ILE A 508 15.94 -28.70 -17.81
CA ILE A 508 15.74 -29.94 -18.57
C ILE A 508 16.97 -30.21 -19.42
N CYS A 509 17.55 -31.40 -19.26
CA CYS A 509 18.62 -31.89 -20.13
C CYS A 509 18.04 -32.81 -21.21
N ASP A 510 17.99 -32.31 -22.43
CA ASP A 510 17.37 -32.99 -23.58
C ASP A 510 18.38 -33.20 -24.71
N ASN A 511 18.35 -34.38 -25.32
CA ASN A 511 19.15 -34.72 -26.50
C ASN A 511 18.36 -34.54 -27.80
N GLY A 512 17.08 -34.19 -27.72
CA GLY A 512 16.22 -33.93 -28.89
C GLY A 512 15.92 -35.17 -29.74
N ALA A 513 16.11 -36.38 -29.21
CA ALA A 513 15.91 -37.63 -29.96
C ALA A 513 14.46 -38.16 -29.95
N GLY A 514 13.61 -37.63 -29.06
CA GLY A 514 12.20 -38.03 -28.92
C GLY A 514 11.29 -37.42 -29.99
N TYR A 515 10.10 -38.01 -30.18
CA TYR A 515 9.05 -37.41 -30.99
C TYR A 515 8.49 -36.16 -30.29
N CYS A 516 8.21 -36.28 -29.00
CA CYS A 516 8.04 -35.13 -28.11
C CYS A 516 9.36 -34.82 -27.41
N PRO A 517 9.63 -33.55 -27.08
CA PRO A 517 10.80 -33.17 -26.28
C PRO A 517 10.71 -33.77 -24.88
N ASN A 518 11.84 -33.88 -24.19
CA ASN A 518 11.85 -34.34 -22.81
C ASN A 518 10.95 -33.43 -21.94
N PRO A 519 9.91 -33.96 -21.27
CA PRO A 519 8.98 -33.14 -20.48
C PRO A 519 9.59 -32.65 -19.16
N GLY A 520 10.83 -33.07 -18.83
CA GLY A 520 11.55 -32.61 -17.64
C GLY A 520 11.05 -33.20 -16.33
N ILE A 521 11.75 -32.85 -15.25
CA ILE A 521 11.41 -33.24 -13.87
C ILE A 521 11.32 -31.97 -13.02
N PRO A 522 10.12 -31.38 -12.86
CA PRO A 522 9.93 -30.21 -12.01
C PRO A 522 10.38 -30.48 -10.57
N ILE A 523 11.05 -29.50 -9.95
CA ILE A 523 11.69 -29.69 -8.64
C ILE A 523 10.66 -30.12 -7.59
N GLY A 524 11.00 -31.15 -6.80
CA GLY A 524 10.13 -31.76 -5.79
C GLY A 524 9.29 -32.93 -6.31
N THR A 525 9.13 -33.05 -7.63
CA THR A 525 8.47 -34.19 -8.28
C THR A 525 9.45 -35.33 -8.56
N ARG A 526 8.91 -36.52 -8.82
CA ARG A 526 9.60 -37.65 -9.45
C ARG A 526 8.81 -38.09 -10.68
N LYS A 527 9.50 -38.26 -11.81
CA LYS A 527 8.93 -38.71 -13.09
C LYS A 527 9.08 -40.23 -13.25
N VAL A 528 8.04 -40.87 -13.77
CA VAL A 528 8.04 -42.27 -14.20
C VAL A 528 7.72 -42.30 -15.69
N GLY A 529 8.64 -42.83 -16.49
CA GLY A 529 8.61 -42.82 -17.95
C GLY A 529 9.81 -42.08 -18.53
N ASN A 530 10.53 -42.72 -19.45
CA ASN A 530 11.75 -42.25 -20.10
C ASN A 530 11.73 -42.43 -21.63
N GLN A 531 10.58 -42.81 -22.19
CA GLN A 531 10.35 -42.89 -23.63
C GLN A 531 9.42 -41.75 -24.03
N TYR A 532 9.77 -41.04 -25.10
CA TYR A 532 9.10 -39.81 -25.55
C TYR A 532 8.59 -39.95 -27.00
N ARG A 533 8.10 -41.14 -27.37
CA ARG A 533 7.49 -41.38 -28.69
C ARG A 533 6.02 -40.98 -28.66
N LEU A 534 5.42 -40.86 -29.84
CA LEU A 534 3.99 -40.65 -29.99
C LEU A 534 3.19 -41.67 -29.15
N GLU A 535 2.20 -41.19 -28.39
CA GLU A 535 1.35 -41.92 -27.42
C GLU A 535 2.04 -42.42 -26.14
N ASP A 536 3.37 -42.28 -25.99
CA ASP A 536 4.03 -42.59 -24.72
C ASP A 536 3.54 -41.63 -23.62
N SER A 537 3.45 -42.14 -22.39
CA SER A 537 2.96 -41.38 -21.23
C SER A 537 3.99 -41.32 -20.11
N VAL A 538 4.08 -40.17 -19.45
CA VAL A 538 4.85 -39.97 -18.22
C VAL A 538 3.92 -39.69 -17.04
N THR A 539 4.29 -40.16 -15.85
CA THR A 539 3.52 -39.93 -14.61
C THR A 539 4.41 -39.30 -13.55
N TYR A 540 3.89 -38.30 -12.86
CA TYR A 540 4.59 -37.52 -11.84
C TYR A 540 4.01 -37.75 -10.45
N TYR A 541 4.89 -37.72 -9.45
CA TYR A 541 4.52 -37.86 -8.04
C TYR A 541 5.25 -36.82 -7.21
N CYS A 542 4.55 -36.22 -6.25
CA CYS A 542 5.15 -35.34 -5.26
C CYS A 542 5.66 -36.12 -4.05
N SER A 543 6.66 -35.56 -3.37
CA SER A 543 7.15 -36.10 -2.11
C SER A 543 6.08 -36.03 -1.01
N ARG A 544 6.19 -36.92 -0.02
CA ARG A 544 5.23 -37.02 1.09
C ARG A 544 5.06 -35.67 1.80
N GLY A 545 3.83 -35.19 1.91
CA GLY A 545 3.48 -33.92 2.54
C GLY A 545 3.28 -32.75 1.57
N LEU A 546 3.62 -32.91 0.28
CA LEU A 546 3.34 -31.91 -0.76
C LEU A 546 2.19 -32.39 -1.66
N THR A 547 1.42 -31.44 -2.16
CA THR A 547 0.29 -31.67 -3.08
C THR A 547 0.71 -31.39 -4.52
N LEU A 548 0.32 -32.25 -5.45
CA LEU A 548 0.59 -32.06 -6.87
C LEU A 548 -0.40 -31.05 -7.47
N ARG A 549 0.12 -29.98 -8.07
CA ARG A 549 -0.60 -29.03 -8.92
C ARG A 549 -0.26 -29.32 -10.37
N GLY A 550 -1.22 -29.19 -11.28
CA GLY A 550 -1.09 -29.50 -12.70
C GLY A 550 -1.45 -30.95 -13.04
N SER A 551 -0.78 -31.53 -14.04
CA SER A 551 -1.11 -32.86 -14.56
C SER A 551 -0.27 -33.95 -13.90
N GLN A 552 -0.93 -34.90 -13.24
CA GLN A 552 -0.26 -36.09 -12.72
C GLN A 552 0.27 -36.99 -13.84
N ARG A 553 -0.44 -37.08 -14.97
CA ARG A 553 -0.05 -37.85 -16.16
C ARG A 553 -0.06 -36.95 -17.38
N ARG A 554 0.97 -37.07 -18.23
CA ARG A 554 1.07 -36.38 -19.53
C ARG A 554 1.38 -37.40 -20.62
N THR A 555 0.76 -37.25 -21.79
CA THR A 555 0.89 -38.15 -22.94
C THR A 555 1.39 -37.37 -24.15
N CYS A 556 2.36 -37.92 -24.89
CA CYS A 556 2.90 -37.31 -26.09
C CYS A 556 1.87 -37.40 -27.24
N GLN A 557 1.47 -36.25 -27.80
CA GLN A 557 0.42 -36.12 -28.81
C GLN A 557 1.00 -36.04 -30.22
N GLU A 558 0.17 -36.24 -31.25
CA GLU A 558 0.54 -36.18 -32.68
C GLU A 558 1.07 -34.81 -33.13
N GLY A 559 0.82 -33.74 -32.35
CA GLY A 559 1.40 -32.41 -32.60
C GLY A 559 2.86 -32.26 -32.14
N GLY A 560 3.47 -33.28 -31.54
CA GLY A 560 4.80 -33.20 -30.94
C GLY A 560 4.83 -32.49 -29.58
N SER A 561 3.67 -32.22 -28.99
CA SER A 561 3.47 -31.62 -27.67
C SER A 561 2.99 -32.63 -26.64
N TRP A 562 3.13 -32.30 -25.35
CA TRP A 562 2.63 -33.12 -24.25
C TRP A 562 1.25 -32.66 -23.82
N SER A 563 0.32 -33.60 -23.64
CA SER A 563 -1.01 -33.32 -23.10
C SER A 563 -0.94 -32.75 -21.68
N GLY A 564 -1.95 -31.95 -21.30
CA GLY A 564 -2.03 -31.37 -19.96
C GLY A 564 -0.96 -30.29 -19.70
N THR A 565 -0.96 -29.73 -18.49
CA THR A 565 0.04 -28.75 -18.01
C THR A 565 1.18 -29.39 -17.20
N GLU A 566 2.34 -28.74 -17.14
CA GLU A 566 3.51 -29.15 -16.33
C GLU A 566 3.15 -29.24 -14.82
N PRO A 567 3.53 -30.33 -14.12
CA PRO A 567 3.23 -30.47 -12.70
C PRO A 567 4.18 -29.65 -11.81
N SER A 568 3.70 -29.27 -10.63
CA SER A 568 4.52 -28.68 -9.57
C SER A 568 4.08 -29.19 -8.21
N CYS A 569 5.00 -29.30 -7.25
CA CYS A 569 4.67 -29.69 -5.88
C CYS A 569 4.45 -28.45 -5.02
N GLN A 570 3.28 -28.37 -4.40
CA GLN A 570 2.86 -27.27 -3.54
C GLN A 570 2.87 -27.72 -2.07
N ASP A 571 3.50 -26.94 -1.21
CA ASP A 571 3.36 -27.07 0.24
C ASP A 571 2.24 -26.14 0.74
N SER A 572 1.78 -26.39 1.97
CA SER A 572 0.74 -25.66 2.69
C SER A 572 0.95 -24.13 2.74
N PHE A 573 2.20 -23.68 2.90
CA PHE A 573 2.57 -22.27 2.98
C PHE A 573 2.88 -21.63 1.62
N MET A 574 2.96 -22.40 0.53
CA MET A 574 3.22 -21.83 -0.80
C MET A 574 2.00 -21.08 -1.31
N TYR A 575 2.28 -19.99 -2.03
CA TYR A 575 1.30 -19.12 -2.69
C TYR A 575 1.89 -18.55 -3.99
N ASP A 576 1.01 -18.15 -4.90
CA ASP A 576 1.32 -17.40 -6.11
C ASP A 576 1.37 -15.91 -5.79
N THR A 577 2.39 -15.20 -6.31
CA THR A 577 2.43 -13.73 -6.17
C THR A 577 1.42 -13.08 -7.12
N PRO A 578 1.03 -11.81 -6.87
CA PRO A 578 0.16 -11.09 -7.77
C PRO A 578 0.61 -11.12 -9.24
N GLU A 579 1.91 -10.91 -9.44
CA GLU A 579 2.53 -10.81 -10.75
C GLU A 579 2.44 -12.15 -11.51
N GLU A 580 2.75 -13.25 -10.81
CA GLU A 580 2.71 -14.60 -11.38
C GLU A 580 1.30 -15.01 -11.82
N VAL A 581 0.28 -14.64 -11.02
CA VAL A 581 -1.12 -14.94 -11.34
C VAL A 581 -1.56 -14.10 -12.53
N ALA A 582 -1.25 -12.81 -12.53
CA ALA A 582 -1.66 -11.88 -13.58
C ALA A 582 -1.11 -12.27 -14.95
N GLU A 583 0.20 -12.53 -15.02
CA GLU A 583 0.90 -12.96 -16.24
C GLU A 583 0.31 -14.27 -16.79
N ALA A 584 0.19 -15.28 -15.93
CA ALA A 584 -0.24 -16.60 -16.36
C ALA A 584 -1.73 -16.66 -16.74
N PHE A 585 -2.60 -15.98 -15.98
CA PHE A 585 -4.02 -15.90 -16.30
C PHE A 585 -4.28 -15.13 -17.60
N LEU A 586 -3.61 -14.00 -17.80
CA LEU A 586 -3.79 -13.21 -19.02
C LEU A 586 -3.20 -13.83 -20.26
N SER A 587 -2.02 -14.44 -20.17
CA SER A 587 -1.40 -15.05 -21.35
C SER A 587 -2.33 -16.13 -21.91
N SER A 588 -2.93 -16.93 -21.03
CA SER A 588 -3.94 -17.94 -21.38
C SER A 588 -5.23 -17.28 -21.89
N LEU A 589 -5.82 -16.32 -21.15
CA LEU A 589 -7.09 -15.70 -21.55
C LEU A 589 -7.00 -14.90 -22.86
N THR A 590 -5.91 -14.16 -23.08
CA THR A 590 -5.71 -13.35 -24.29
C THR A 590 -5.58 -14.24 -25.52
N GLU A 591 -4.90 -15.37 -25.41
CA GLU A 591 -4.85 -16.37 -26.49
C GLU A 591 -6.25 -16.95 -26.78
N THR A 592 -7.05 -17.18 -25.74
CA THR A 592 -8.46 -17.56 -25.89
C THR A 592 -9.28 -16.46 -26.59
N ILE A 593 -9.01 -15.18 -26.34
CA ILE A 593 -9.70 -14.04 -26.98
C ILE A 593 -9.25 -13.85 -28.43
N GLU A 594 -7.94 -13.89 -28.71
CA GLU A 594 -7.36 -13.71 -30.06
C GLU A 594 -7.79 -14.82 -31.03
N GLY A 595 -7.97 -16.05 -30.54
CA GLY A 595 -8.44 -17.16 -31.37
C GLY A 595 -9.93 -17.07 -31.79
N VAL A 596 -10.69 -16.09 -31.29
CA VAL A 596 -12.06 -15.80 -31.74
C VAL A 596 -12.06 -15.10 -33.11
N ASP A 597 -10.93 -14.48 -33.50
CA ASP A 597 -10.78 -13.71 -34.75
C ASP A 597 -10.35 -14.57 -35.95
N ALA A 598 -10.01 -15.85 -35.73
CA ALA A 598 -9.39 -16.73 -36.73
C ALA A 598 -10.40 -17.66 -37.42
N GLU A 599 -11.31 -17.11 -38.24
CA GLU A 599 -11.91 -17.87 -39.34
C GLU A 599 -11.22 -17.49 -40.66
N ASP A 600 -10.01 -18.01 -40.90
CA ASP A 600 -9.44 -18.14 -42.24
C ASP A 600 -8.20 -19.05 -42.19
N GLY A 601 -8.42 -20.37 -42.25
CA GLY A 601 -7.56 -21.43 -42.81
C GLY A 601 -6.01 -21.38 -42.77
N HIS A 602 -5.36 -20.53 -41.97
CA HIS A 602 -3.91 -20.35 -41.97
C HIS A 602 -3.30 -20.88 -40.68
N SER A 603 -2.19 -21.61 -40.84
CA SER A 603 -1.44 -22.20 -39.73
C SER A 603 -0.90 -21.12 -38.77
N PRO A 604 -0.82 -21.39 -37.46
CA PRO A 604 -0.23 -20.47 -36.50
C PRO A 604 1.27 -20.31 -36.80
N GLY A 605 1.66 -19.15 -37.35
CA GLY A 605 3.07 -18.89 -37.70
C GLY A 605 3.34 -17.63 -38.52
N GLU A 606 2.37 -17.10 -39.28
CA GLU A 606 2.60 -15.86 -40.03
C GLU A 606 2.21 -14.61 -39.22
N GLN A 607 3.22 -13.83 -38.87
CA GLN A 607 3.09 -12.50 -38.28
C GLN A 607 2.46 -11.51 -39.28
N GLN A 608 1.14 -11.54 -39.45
CA GLN A 608 0.40 -10.42 -40.05
C GLN A 608 -0.45 -9.69 -39.00
N LYS A 609 -0.11 -8.41 -38.83
CA LYS A 609 -0.92 -7.26 -38.35
C LYS A 609 -2.11 -7.61 -37.44
N ARG A 610 -1.79 -7.80 -36.15
CA ARG A 610 -2.73 -8.08 -35.05
C ARG A 610 -3.56 -6.84 -34.69
N LYS A 611 -4.71 -6.68 -35.33
CA LYS A 611 -5.83 -5.88 -34.81
C LYS A 611 -6.77 -6.91 -34.18
N ILE A 612 -6.99 -6.84 -32.86
CA ILE A 612 -8.06 -7.61 -32.22
C ILE A 612 -9.36 -7.05 -32.80
N ILE A 613 -9.85 -7.69 -33.85
CA ILE A 613 -11.15 -7.42 -34.44
C ILE A 613 -11.91 -8.70 -34.20
N LEU A 614 -12.65 -8.75 -33.09
CA LEU A 614 -13.71 -9.72 -32.95
C LEU A 614 -14.56 -9.66 -34.19
N ASP A 615 -14.48 -10.73 -34.97
CA ASP A 615 -15.43 -11.02 -36.02
C ASP A 615 -16.82 -10.96 -35.35
N PRO A 616 -17.79 -10.21 -35.93
CA PRO A 616 -19.18 -10.29 -35.53
C PRO A 616 -19.75 -11.72 -35.43
N SER A 617 -19.07 -12.73 -35.99
CA SER A 617 -19.47 -14.15 -35.98
C SER A 617 -18.99 -14.99 -34.78
N GLY A 618 -17.97 -14.55 -34.02
CA GLY A 618 -17.38 -15.30 -32.89
C GLY A 618 -17.93 -14.88 -31.52
N SER A 619 -18.66 -15.76 -30.83
CA SER A 619 -19.25 -15.49 -29.50
C SER A 619 -18.41 -16.02 -28.34
N MET A 620 -18.27 -15.23 -27.26
CA MET A 620 -17.61 -15.64 -26.01
C MET A 620 -18.57 -15.50 -24.82
N ASN A 621 -18.62 -16.53 -23.98
CA ASN A 621 -19.36 -16.52 -22.72
C ASN A 621 -18.41 -16.61 -21.53
N ILE A 622 -18.59 -15.74 -20.53
CA ILE A 622 -17.82 -15.74 -19.29
C ILE A 622 -18.76 -16.01 -18.10
N TYR A 623 -18.50 -17.05 -17.32
CA TYR A 623 -19.29 -17.44 -16.16
C TYR A 623 -18.50 -17.13 -14.88
N LEU A 624 -18.97 -16.16 -14.11
CA LEU A 624 -18.39 -15.74 -12.84
C LEU A 624 -19.12 -16.46 -11.70
N VAL A 625 -18.41 -17.35 -11.00
CA VAL A 625 -18.95 -18.18 -9.92
C VAL A 625 -18.24 -17.87 -8.61
N LEU A 626 -18.95 -17.25 -7.68
CA LEU A 626 -18.40 -16.75 -6.43
C LEU A 626 -18.94 -17.52 -5.21
N ASP A 627 -18.03 -18.11 -4.44
CA ASP A 627 -18.33 -18.82 -3.20
C ASP A 627 -18.61 -17.83 -2.05
N GLY A 628 -19.83 -17.89 -1.50
CA GLY A 628 -20.30 -17.10 -0.37
C GLY A 628 -20.53 -17.93 0.89
N SER A 629 -19.90 -19.10 1.01
CA SER A 629 -19.97 -19.94 2.20
C SER A 629 -19.20 -19.35 3.39
N ASP A 630 -19.49 -19.84 4.59
CA ASP A 630 -18.87 -19.35 5.83
C ASP A 630 -17.35 -19.50 5.87
N SER A 631 -16.81 -20.50 5.17
CA SER A 631 -15.38 -20.78 5.16
C SER A 631 -14.56 -19.76 4.37
N VAL A 632 -15.19 -18.97 3.49
CA VAL A 632 -14.54 -17.88 2.75
C VAL A 632 -14.39 -16.62 3.63
N GLY A 633 -15.45 -16.25 4.35
CA GLY A 633 -15.52 -15.06 5.18
C GLY A 633 -15.76 -13.74 4.42
N ALA A 634 -16.36 -12.75 5.11
CA ALA A 634 -16.85 -11.51 4.50
C ALA A 634 -15.76 -10.65 3.83
N HIS A 635 -14.58 -10.57 4.45
CA HIS A 635 -13.44 -9.83 3.90
C HIS A 635 -13.01 -10.41 2.55
N ASN A 636 -12.81 -11.72 2.49
CA ASN A 636 -12.34 -12.38 1.28
C ASN A 636 -13.40 -12.39 0.18
N PHE A 637 -14.67 -12.58 0.55
CA PHE A 637 -15.78 -12.45 -0.40
C PHE A 637 -15.83 -11.06 -1.05
N THR A 638 -15.64 -10.00 -0.25
CA THR A 638 -15.64 -8.62 -0.76
C THR A 638 -14.44 -8.36 -1.67
N GLY A 639 -13.25 -8.86 -1.29
CA GLY A 639 -12.06 -8.78 -2.15
C GLY A 639 -12.25 -9.51 -3.49
N ALA A 640 -12.85 -10.70 -3.47
CA ALA A 640 -13.14 -11.47 -4.68
C ALA A 640 -14.14 -10.75 -5.60
N LYS A 641 -15.17 -10.15 -5.01
CA LYS A 641 -16.14 -9.32 -5.74
C LYS A 641 -15.47 -8.11 -6.41
N ASN A 642 -14.60 -7.39 -5.70
CA ASN A 642 -13.88 -6.23 -6.26
C ASN A 642 -12.94 -6.66 -7.39
N CYS A 643 -12.23 -7.77 -7.20
CA CYS A 643 -11.38 -8.38 -8.21
C CYS A 643 -12.16 -8.71 -9.51
N LEU A 644 -13.35 -9.31 -9.41
CA LEU A 644 -14.21 -9.59 -10.56
C LEU A 644 -14.72 -8.32 -11.25
N ARG A 645 -14.99 -7.25 -10.50
CA ARG A 645 -15.37 -5.95 -11.08
C ARG A 645 -14.26 -5.41 -11.97
N ASP A 646 -13.04 -5.42 -11.45
CA ASP A 646 -11.88 -4.86 -12.16
C ASP A 646 -11.53 -5.73 -13.39
N PHE A 647 -11.72 -7.05 -13.30
CA PHE A 647 -11.67 -7.96 -14.43
C PHE A 647 -12.65 -7.58 -15.56
N ILE A 648 -13.93 -7.37 -15.24
CA ILE A 648 -14.96 -7.01 -16.23
C ILE A 648 -14.61 -5.69 -16.93
N GLU A 649 -14.20 -4.69 -16.15
CA GLU A 649 -13.79 -3.38 -16.68
C GLU A 649 -12.59 -3.51 -17.62
N LYS A 650 -11.65 -4.40 -17.30
CA LYS A 650 -10.48 -4.68 -18.12
C LYS A 650 -10.83 -5.39 -19.42
N VAL A 651 -11.64 -6.45 -19.38
CA VAL A 651 -12.11 -7.15 -20.59
C VAL A 651 -12.85 -6.17 -21.51
N ALA A 652 -13.70 -5.30 -20.94
CA ALA A 652 -14.41 -4.27 -21.68
C ALA A 652 -13.47 -3.22 -22.31
N SER A 653 -12.29 -2.96 -21.73
CA SER A 653 -11.30 -2.01 -22.27
C SER A 653 -10.66 -2.47 -23.59
N TYR A 654 -10.61 -3.79 -23.84
CA TYR A 654 -10.14 -4.36 -25.10
C TYR A 654 -11.17 -4.18 -26.24
N GLY A 655 -12.38 -3.69 -25.95
CA GLY A 655 -13.47 -3.58 -26.92
C GLY A 655 -14.20 -4.90 -27.18
N VAL A 656 -13.94 -5.91 -26.36
CA VAL A 656 -14.60 -7.23 -26.38
C VAL A 656 -15.93 -7.14 -25.64
N LYS A 657 -16.99 -7.75 -26.20
CA LYS A 657 -18.35 -7.79 -25.62
C LYS A 657 -18.81 -9.23 -25.35
N PRO A 658 -18.22 -9.94 -24.38
CA PRO A 658 -18.67 -11.28 -24.04
C PRO A 658 -20.01 -11.24 -23.30
N LYS A 659 -20.75 -12.34 -23.33
CA LYS A 659 -21.94 -12.51 -22.50
C LYS A 659 -21.53 -13.06 -21.13
N TYR A 660 -21.94 -12.38 -20.07
CA TYR A 660 -21.63 -12.76 -18.70
C TYR A 660 -22.75 -13.60 -18.07
N GLY A 661 -22.38 -14.64 -17.34
CA GLY A 661 -23.22 -15.30 -16.34
C GLY A 661 -22.66 -15.02 -14.95
N LEU A 662 -23.51 -14.70 -13.97
CA LEU A 662 -23.09 -14.35 -12.62
C LEU A 662 -23.84 -15.21 -11.59
N VAL A 663 -23.08 -15.97 -10.81
CA VAL A 663 -23.59 -16.92 -9.83
C VAL A 663 -22.88 -16.72 -8.51
N THR A 664 -23.64 -16.64 -7.42
CA THR A 664 -23.11 -16.79 -6.06
C THR A 664 -23.67 -18.05 -5.42
N TYR A 665 -22.92 -18.73 -4.57
CA TYR A 665 -23.40 -19.97 -3.95
C TYR A 665 -22.90 -20.18 -2.54
N ALA A 666 -23.69 -20.90 -1.76
CA ALA A 666 -23.33 -21.51 -0.49
C ALA A 666 -24.01 -22.90 -0.43
N THR A 667 -24.96 -23.12 0.49
CA THR A 667 -25.81 -24.33 0.45
C THR A 667 -26.71 -24.31 -0.79
N ASP A 668 -27.25 -23.13 -1.11
CA ASP A 668 -28.07 -22.86 -2.28
C ASP A 668 -27.32 -22.00 -3.29
N THR A 669 -27.80 -21.99 -4.54
CA THR A 669 -27.18 -21.30 -5.66
C THR A 669 -28.08 -20.16 -6.10
N ASN A 670 -27.54 -18.94 -6.13
CA ASN A 670 -28.22 -17.74 -6.59
C ASN A 670 -27.67 -17.34 -7.97
N VAL A 671 -28.48 -17.55 -9.02
CA VAL A 671 -28.17 -17.10 -10.38
C VAL A 671 -28.67 -15.67 -10.54
N LEU A 672 -27.74 -14.73 -10.68
CA LEU A 672 -28.02 -13.29 -10.72
C LEU A 672 -28.08 -12.74 -12.14
N ILE A 673 -27.31 -13.34 -13.06
CA ILE A 673 -27.29 -13.02 -14.49
C ILE A 673 -27.19 -14.32 -15.27
N ARG A 674 -28.03 -14.48 -16.29
CA ARG A 674 -27.92 -15.55 -17.29
C ARG A 674 -27.36 -15.01 -18.60
N VAL A 675 -26.51 -15.79 -19.28
CA VAL A 675 -25.97 -15.45 -20.62
C VAL A 675 -27.06 -15.33 -21.70
N SER A 676 -28.27 -15.84 -21.45
CA SER A 676 -29.42 -15.68 -22.34
C SER A 676 -30.05 -14.29 -22.27
N GLU A 677 -29.78 -13.51 -21.23
CA GLU A 677 -30.32 -12.15 -21.08
C GLU A 677 -29.65 -11.19 -22.08
N ALA A 678 -30.43 -10.28 -22.66
CA ALA A 678 -29.92 -9.31 -23.65
C ALA A 678 -28.81 -8.42 -23.07
N GLU A 679 -28.98 -7.97 -21.81
CA GLU A 679 -28.02 -7.12 -21.10
C GLU A 679 -26.78 -7.87 -20.60
N SER A 680 -26.71 -9.20 -20.74
CA SER A 680 -25.55 -9.99 -20.28
C SER A 680 -24.24 -9.59 -20.96
N SER A 681 -24.30 -8.93 -22.12
CA SER A 681 -23.14 -8.39 -22.84
C SER A 681 -22.74 -6.97 -22.44
N ASN A 682 -23.52 -6.32 -21.58
CA ASN A 682 -23.30 -4.96 -21.12
C ASN A 682 -22.48 -4.95 -19.83
N ALA A 683 -21.17 -4.71 -19.95
CA ALA A 683 -20.24 -4.73 -18.83
C ALA A 683 -20.64 -3.79 -17.68
N ASP A 684 -21.19 -2.61 -17.97
CA ASP A 684 -21.63 -1.64 -16.94
C ASP A 684 -22.81 -2.20 -16.12
N TRP A 685 -23.78 -2.81 -16.80
CA TRP A 685 -24.94 -3.44 -16.15
C TRP A 685 -24.54 -4.66 -15.31
N VAL A 686 -23.64 -5.51 -15.84
CA VAL A 686 -23.08 -6.66 -15.11
C VAL A 686 -22.35 -6.19 -13.85
N THR A 687 -21.59 -5.10 -13.96
CA THR A 687 -20.84 -4.49 -12.84
C THR A 687 -21.78 -3.92 -11.78
N GLU A 688 -22.86 -3.27 -12.19
CA GLU A 688 -23.90 -2.78 -11.27
C GLU A 688 -24.54 -3.93 -10.48
N LYS A 689 -24.87 -5.04 -11.16
CA LYS A 689 -25.40 -6.25 -10.53
C LYS A 689 -24.40 -6.88 -9.55
N LEU A 690 -23.13 -6.98 -9.96
CA LEU A 690 -22.06 -7.49 -9.12
C LEU A 690 -21.90 -6.65 -7.84
N ASN A 691 -21.87 -5.32 -7.95
CA ASN A 691 -21.70 -4.41 -6.81
C ASN A 691 -22.81 -4.55 -5.75
N LYS A 692 -24.03 -4.88 -6.17
CA LYS A 692 -25.20 -5.07 -5.28
C LYS A 692 -25.14 -6.34 -4.43
N ILE A 693 -24.27 -7.29 -4.75
CA ILE A 693 -24.12 -8.55 -4.02
C ILE A 693 -23.51 -8.29 -2.64
N SER A 694 -24.12 -8.89 -1.62
CA SER A 694 -23.61 -8.88 -0.25
C SER A 694 -23.22 -10.28 0.19
N TYR A 695 -22.20 -10.38 1.04
CA TYR A 695 -21.87 -11.64 1.72
C TYR A 695 -23.05 -12.17 2.56
N GLU A 696 -23.84 -11.25 3.11
CA GLU A 696 -24.99 -11.56 3.96
C GLU A 696 -26.13 -12.28 3.22
N ASP A 697 -26.13 -12.27 1.89
CA ASP A 697 -27.16 -12.93 1.06
C ASP A 697 -27.19 -14.47 1.29
N HIS A 698 -26.11 -15.04 1.81
CA HIS A 698 -25.97 -16.48 2.11
C HIS A 698 -25.91 -16.81 3.62
N LYS A 699 -26.00 -15.81 4.51
CA LYS A 699 -25.72 -15.95 5.97
C LYS A 699 -26.59 -16.98 6.71
N LEU A 700 -27.78 -17.30 6.19
CA LEU A 700 -28.70 -18.27 6.81
C LEU A 700 -28.43 -19.72 6.39
N LYS A 701 -27.70 -19.93 5.29
CA LYS A 701 -27.47 -21.24 4.67
C LYS A 701 -26.05 -21.32 4.12
N THR A 702 -25.10 -21.48 5.02
CA THR A 702 -23.68 -21.18 4.80
C THR A 702 -22.82 -22.38 4.41
N GLY A 703 -23.44 -23.52 4.04
CA GLY A 703 -22.72 -24.68 3.52
C GLY A 703 -22.04 -24.40 2.17
N THR A 704 -21.36 -25.41 1.60
CA THR A 704 -20.55 -25.23 0.39
C THR A 704 -20.91 -26.29 -0.65
N ASN A 705 -21.83 -25.96 -1.57
CA ASN A 705 -22.35 -26.85 -2.61
C ASN A 705 -21.87 -26.46 -4.02
N THR A 706 -20.56 -26.60 -4.26
CA THR A 706 -19.92 -26.26 -5.54
C THR A 706 -20.52 -27.04 -6.73
N LYS A 707 -20.95 -28.29 -6.52
CA LYS A 707 -21.59 -29.10 -7.57
C LYS A 707 -22.85 -28.42 -8.12
N LYS A 708 -23.74 -27.94 -7.24
CA LYS A 708 -24.98 -27.26 -7.63
C LYS A 708 -24.70 -25.93 -8.35
N ALA A 709 -23.64 -25.23 -7.95
CA ALA A 709 -23.19 -24.02 -8.63
C ALA A 709 -22.73 -24.29 -10.07
N LEU A 710 -21.91 -25.32 -10.29
CA LEU A 710 -21.49 -25.73 -11.63
C LEU A 710 -22.65 -26.28 -12.47
N GLN A 711 -23.65 -26.93 -11.85
CA GLN A 711 -24.87 -27.34 -12.55
C GLN A 711 -25.68 -26.15 -13.06
N ALA A 712 -25.67 -25.03 -12.32
CA ALA A 712 -26.27 -23.79 -12.81
C ALA A 712 -25.54 -23.26 -14.07
N VAL A 713 -24.21 -23.34 -14.09
CA VAL A 713 -23.40 -23.03 -15.29
C VAL A 713 -23.72 -23.96 -16.45
N TYR A 714 -23.75 -25.27 -16.21
CA TYR A 714 -24.18 -26.27 -17.20
C TYR A 714 -25.56 -25.93 -17.79
N SER A 715 -26.54 -25.57 -16.94
CA SER A 715 -27.87 -25.19 -17.40
C SER A 715 -27.90 -23.92 -18.26
N MET A 716 -26.93 -23.01 -18.08
CA MET A 716 -26.79 -21.80 -18.91
C MET A 716 -26.11 -22.07 -20.26
N MET A 717 -25.37 -23.17 -20.39
CA MET A 717 -24.77 -23.63 -21.65
C MET A 717 -25.74 -24.49 -22.47
N GLY A 718 -26.68 -25.17 -21.79
CA GLY A 718 -27.69 -26.02 -22.43
C GLY A 718 -28.69 -25.23 -23.28
N TRP A 719 -29.31 -25.93 -24.22
CA TRP A 719 -30.36 -25.43 -25.10
C TRP A 719 -31.63 -26.28 -24.98
N GLU A 720 -32.78 -25.73 -25.37
CA GLU A 720 -34.06 -26.45 -25.36
C GLU A 720 -34.20 -27.32 -26.62
N GLY A 721 -34.51 -28.62 -26.45
CA GLY A 721 -34.70 -29.60 -27.53
C GLY A 721 -33.42 -30.35 -27.95
N ASP A 722 -33.56 -31.30 -28.89
CA ASP A 722 -32.46 -32.18 -29.33
C ASP A 722 -31.57 -31.55 -30.41
N THR A 723 -31.98 -30.42 -31.00
CA THR A 723 -31.26 -29.74 -32.08
C THR A 723 -30.29 -28.68 -31.55
N ARG A 724 -28.99 -28.82 -31.86
CA ARG A 724 -27.96 -27.86 -31.44
C ARG A 724 -28.17 -26.48 -32.13
N PRO A 725 -28.09 -25.35 -31.41
CA PRO A 725 -28.24 -24.01 -31.99
C PRO A 725 -27.17 -23.69 -33.03
N GLU A 726 -27.51 -22.90 -34.05
CA GLU A 726 -26.51 -22.43 -35.03
C GLU A 726 -25.40 -21.63 -34.34
N GLY A 727 -24.13 -21.94 -34.64
CA GLY A 727 -22.96 -21.29 -34.02
C GLY A 727 -22.56 -21.81 -32.63
N TRP A 728 -23.23 -22.85 -32.08
CA TRP A 728 -22.86 -23.44 -30.78
C TRP A 728 -21.38 -23.89 -30.75
N ASN A 729 -20.88 -24.43 -31.87
CA ASN A 729 -19.52 -24.94 -32.01
C ASN A 729 -18.45 -23.83 -32.20
N ARG A 730 -18.88 -22.58 -32.39
CA ARG A 730 -18.02 -21.40 -32.50
C ARG A 730 -17.90 -20.65 -31.17
N THR A 731 -18.81 -20.91 -30.23
CA THR A 731 -18.82 -20.20 -28.94
C THR A 731 -17.71 -20.70 -28.02
N ARG A 732 -16.87 -19.79 -27.53
CA ARG A 732 -15.86 -20.10 -26.49
C ARG A 732 -16.46 -19.85 -25.10
N HIS A 733 -16.18 -20.73 -24.15
CA HIS A 733 -16.71 -20.68 -22.80
C HIS A 733 -15.59 -20.55 -21.77
N VAL A 734 -15.69 -19.56 -20.89
CA VAL A 734 -14.73 -19.32 -19.81
C VAL A 734 -15.46 -19.37 -18.47
N ILE A 735 -15.06 -20.26 -17.58
CA ILE A 735 -15.57 -20.35 -16.20
C ILE A 735 -14.50 -19.80 -15.27
N ILE A 736 -14.87 -18.82 -14.44
CA ILE A 736 -14.02 -18.26 -13.38
C ILE A 736 -14.69 -18.59 -12.04
N LEU A 737 -14.09 -19.54 -11.32
CA LEU A 737 -14.56 -20.01 -10.02
C LEU A 737 -13.66 -19.47 -8.90
N MET A 738 -14.26 -18.79 -7.93
CA MET A 738 -13.59 -18.26 -6.74
C MET A 738 -14.11 -19.03 -5.51
N THR A 739 -13.31 -19.97 -4.98
CA THR A 739 -13.65 -20.85 -3.83
C THR A 739 -12.42 -21.24 -3.01
N ASP A 740 -12.60 -21.67 -1.75
CA ASP A 740 -11.55 -22.33 -0.96
C ASP A 740 -11.36 -23.81 -1.32
N GLY A 741 -12.26 -24.38 -2.13
CA GLY A 741 -12.25 -25.79 -2.51
C GLY A 741 -12.75 -26.75 -1.42
N LEU A 742 -13.30 -26.26 -0.32
CA LEU A 742 -13.81 -27.04 0.82
C LEU A 742 -15.30 -27.38 0.67
N HIS A 743 -15.67 -27.97 -0.47
CA HIS A 743 -17.04 -28.41 -0.70
C HIS A 743 -17.44 -29.51 0.31
N ASN A 744 -18.60 -29.33 0.95
CA ASN A 744 -19.12 -30.25 1.98
C ASN A 744 -20.57 -30.70 1.70
N MET A 745 -21.16 -30.24 0.59
CA MET A 745 -22.50 -30.61 0.13
C MET A 745 -22.49 -30.95 -1.36
N GLY A 746 -23.44 -31.77 -1.82
CA GLY A 746 -23.61 -32.14 -3.24
C GLY A 746 -22.67 -33.25 -3.74
N GLY A 747 -21.58 -33.54 -3.03
CA GLY A 747 -20.56 -34.51 -3.43
C GLY A 747 -19.52 -33.89 -4.36
N ASP A 748 -18.76 -34.74 -5.07
CA ASP A 748 -17.69 -34.30 -5.97
C ASP A 748 -18.24 -33.42 -7.12
N PRO A 749 -17.71 -32.20 -7.32
CA PRO A 749 -18.08 -31.32 -8.42
C PRO A 749 -17.44 -31.69 -9.79
N VAL A 750 -16.36 -32.47 -9.83
CA VAL A 750 -15.64 -32.82 -11.07
C VAL A 750 -16.52 -33.50 -12.14
N PRO A 751 -17.47 -34.41 -11.81
CA PRO A 751 -18.39 -34.98 -12.79
C PRO A 751 -19.16 -33.93 -13.61
N VAL A 752 -19.48 -32.77 -13.04
CA VAL A 752 -20.19 -31.71 -13.77
C VAL A 752 -19.30 -31.07 -14.83
N ILE A 753 -17.99 -30.97 -14.60
CA ILE A 753 -17.04 -30.52 -15.61
C ILE A 753 -16.99 -31.52 -16.78
N HIS A 754 -17.04 -32.83 -16.49
CA HIS A 754 -17.15 -33.85 -17.55
C HIS A 754 -18.46 -33.73 -18.33
N ASP A 755 -19.58 -33.45 -17.66
CA ASP A 755 -20.88 -33.21 -18.31
C ASP A 755 -20.83 -31.96 -19.21
N ILE A 756 -20.20 -30.87 -18.75
CA ILE A 756 -19.98 -29.65 -19.57
C ILE A 756 -19.13 -29.97 -20.81
N ARG A 757 -18.02 -30.70 -20.65
CA ARG A 757 -17.17 -31.11 -21.78
C ARG A 757 -17.94 -32.00 -22.77
N ALA A 758 -18.78 -32.90 -22.27
CA ALA A 758 -19.64 -33.76 -23.07
C ALA A 758 -20.71 -32.97 -23.85
N LEU A 759 -21.28 -31.92 -23.25
CA LEU A 759 -22.23 -31.02 -23.89
C LEU A 759 -21.58 -30.23 -25.03
N LEU A 760 -20.35 -29.78 -24.84
CA LEU A 760 -19.58 -28.96 -25.80
C LEU A 760 -18.76 -29.79 -26.82
N ASP A 761 -18.90 -31.11 -26.79
CA ASP A 761 -18.20 -32.06 -27.68
C ASP A 761 -16.66 -32.00 -27.58
N ILE A 762 -16.14 -31.69 -26.40
CA ILE A 762 -14.70 -31.49 -26.15
C ILE A 762 -14.04 -32.82 -25.77
N GLY A 763 -12.91 -33.12 -26.42
CA GLY A 763 -12.08 -34.31 -26.16
C GLY A 763 -12.69 -35.63 -26.66
N ARG A 764 -13.73 -35.59 -27.50
CA ARG A 764 -14.37 -36.79 -28.08
C ARG A 764 -13.78 -37.21 -29.43
N ASP A 765 -13.43 -36.25 -30.28
CA ASP A 765 -12.76 -36.49 -31.56
C ASP A 765 -11.26 -36.22 -31.42
N ARG A 766 -10.42 -37.21 -31.74
CA ARG A 766 -8.96 -37.06 -31.74
C ARG A 766 -8.47 -36.10 -32.81
N LYS A 767 -9.17 -35.98 -33.94
CA LYS A 767 -8.81 -35.07 -35.04
C LYS A 767 -9.23 -33.63 -34.75
N ASN A 768 -10.25 -33.43 -33.93
CA ASN A 768 -10.69 -32.11 -33.48
C ASN A 768 -11.01 -32.14 -31.96
N PRO A 769 -10.00 -32.03 -31.09
CA PRO A 769 -10.19 -32.12 -29.64
C PRO A 769 -11.04 -31.00 -29.05
N ARG A 770 -11.14 -29.85 -29.72
CA ARG A 770 -11.92 -28.66 -29.27
C ARG A 770 -11.55 -28.13 -27.86
N GLU A 771 -10.35 -28.38 -27.36
CA GLU A 771 -9.94 -27.94 -26.02
C GLU A 771 -9.93 -26.41 -25.86
N ASP A 772 -9.77 -25.65 -26.95
CA ASP A 772 -9.76 -24.18 -26.95
C ASP A 772 -11.13 -23.53 -26.71
N TYR A 773 -12.21 -24.33 -26.69
CA TYR A 773 -13.57 -23.83 -26.51
C TYR A 773 -14.03 -23.83 -25.05
N LEU A 774 -13.23 -24.36 -24.11
CA LEU A 774 -13.52 -24.32 -22.68
C LEU A 774 -12.27 -24.06 -21.83
N ASP A 775 -12.32 -22.98 -21.06
CA ASP A 775 -11.34 -22.66 -20.03
C ASP A 775 -12.00 -22.60 -18.65
N VAL A 776 -11.45 -23.32 -17.67
CA VAL A 776 -11.93 -23.34 -16.29
C VAL A 776 -10.83 -22.85 -15.37
N TYR A 777 -10.94 -21.60 -14.93
CA TYR A 777 -10.02 -20.97 -13.98
C TYR A 777 -10.56 -21.07 -12.57
N VAL A 778 -9.70 -21.46 -11.63
CA VAL A 778 -10.05 -21.60 -10.20
C VAL A 778 -9.08 -20.80 -9.35
N PHE A 779 -9.62 -19.82 -8.63
CA PHE A 779 -8.89 -18.98 -7.68
C PHE A 779 -9.22 -19.41 -6.26
N GLY A 780 -8.19 -19.83 -5.53
CA GLY A 780 -8.26 -20.18 -4.12
C GLY A 780 -8.47 -18.94 -3.25
N VAL A 781 -9.65 -18.83 -2.64
CA VAL A 781 -10.05 -17.71 -1.78
C VAL A 781 -10.40 -18.22 -0.40
N GLY A 782 -10.00 -17.50 0.65
CA GLY A 782 -10.30 -17.88 2.03
C GLY A 782 -9.05 -18.25 2.83
N PRO A 783 -9.18 -18.36 4.17
CA PRO A 783 -8.06 -18.62 5.07
C PRO A 783 -7.44 -20.02 4.90
N LEU A 784 -8.22 -21.00 4.42
CA LEU A 784 -7.78 -22.40 4.27
C LEU A 784 -8.21 -22.94 2.91
N VAL A 785 -7.29 -22.97 1.95
CA VAL A 785 -7.55 -23.44 0.58
C VAL A 785 -7.13 -24.90 0.40
N ASN A 786 -8.04 -25.74 -0.08
CA ASN A 786 -7.75 -27.12 -0.49
C ASN A 786 -7.23 -27.16 -1.94
N GLN A 787 -5.90 -27.23 -2.06
CA GLN A 787 -5.16 -27.25 -3.33
C GLN A 787 -5.55 -28.43 -4.24
N GLU A 788 -5.84 -29.61 -3.68
CA GLU A 788 -6.16 -30.79 -4.47
C GLU A 788 -7.50 -30.63 -5.18
N ASN A 789 -8.51 -30.14 -4.46
CA ASN A 789 -9.85 -29.93 -4.99
C ASN A 789 -9.89 -28.82 -6.06
N ILE A 790 -9.23 -27.69 -5.83
CA ILE A 790 -9.20 -26.61 -6.83
C ILE A 790 -8.42 -27.02 -8.09
N ASN A 791 -7.35 -27.81 -7.95
CA ASN A 791 -6.57 -28.34 -9.08
C ASN A 791 -7.32 -29.42 -9.87
N ALA A 792 -8.24 -30.15 -9.24
CA ALA A 792 -9.08 -31.13 -9.91
C ALA A 792 -10.13 -30.48 -10.83
N LEU A 793 -10.59 -29.27 -10.49
CA LEU A 793 -11.58 -28.51 -11.24
C LEU A 793 -11.00 -27.69 -12.40
N ALA A 794 -9.80 -27.14 -12.22
CA ALA A 794 -9.19 -26.27 -13.21
C ALA A 794 -8.78 -26.99 -14.50
N SER A 795 -8.80 -26.27 -15.63
CA SER A 795 -8.29 -26.75 -16.92
C SER A 795 -6.81 -27.11 -16.85
N LYS A 796 -6.40 -28.07 -17.69
CA LYS A 796 -5.01 -28.53 -17.80
C LYS A 796 -4.59 -28.46 -19.26
N LYS A 797 -4.04 -27.32 -19.67
CA LYS A 797 -3.53 -27.07 -21.02
C LYS A 797 -2.01 -26.88 -20.99
N ASP A 798 -1.33 -27.28 -22.06
CA ASP A 798 0.14 -27.18 -22.11
C ASP A 798 0.57 -25.72 -22.05
N ASN A 799 1.63 -25.42 -21.28
CA ASN A 799 2.16 -24.07 -21.05
C ASN A 799 1.18 -23.04 -20.44
N GLU A 800 -0.02 -23.44 -20.04
CA GLU A 800 -1.01 -22.56 -19.40
C GLU A 800 -1.23 -22.92 -17.93
N ARG A 801 -1.70 -21.94 -17.15
CA ARG A 801 -2.05 -22.10 -15.74
C ARG A 801 -3.49 -21.66 -15.51
N HIS A 802 -4.27 -22.53 -14.90
CA HIS A 802 -5.68 -22.26 -14.60
C HIS A 802 -6.04 -22.35 -13.11
N VAL A 803 -5.07 -22.67 -12.25
CA VAL A 803 -5.27 -22.76 -10.80
C VAL A 803 -4.30 -21.83 -10.06
N PHE A 804 -4.85 -21.01 -9.18
CA PHE A 804 -4.11 -19.95 -8.48
C PHE A 804 -4.46 -19.95 -6.99
N LYS A 805 -3.45 -19.82 -6.13
CA LYS A 805 -3.65 -19.59 -4.68
C LYS A 805 -2.91 -18.33 -4.28
N VAL A 806 -3.64 -17.26 -4.02
CA VAL A 806 -3.09 -15.99 -3.53
C VAL A 806 -2.92 -16.02 -2.01
N LYS A 807 -1.96 -15.24 -1.50
CA LYS A 807 -1.66 -15.17 -0.06
C LYS A 807 -2.76 -14.48 0.74
N ASP A 808 -3.26 -13.37 0.21
CA ASP A 808 -4.31 -12.53 0.76
C ASP A 808 -5.07 -11.86 -0.40
N MET A 809 -6.18 -11.21 -0.09
CA MET A 809 -7.07 -10.63 -1.10
C MET A 809 -6.69 -9.21 -1.52
N GLU A 810 -5.90 -8.50 -0.72
CA GLU A 810 -5.29 -7.22 -1.13
C GLU A 810 -4.34 -7.45 -2.32
N ASN A 811 -3.61 -8.58 -2.30
CA ASN A 811 -2.78 -9.03 -3.41
C ASN A 811 -3.56 -9.41 -4.68
N LEU A 812 -4.82 -9.85 -4.58
CA LEU A 812 -5.65 -10.20 -5.76
C LEU A 812 -6.20 -8.95 -6.47
N GLU A 813 -6.46 -7.85 -5.76
CA GLU A 813 -6.75 -6.57 -6.40
C GLU A 813 -5.53 -6.09 -7.21
N ASP A 814 -4.32 -6.26 -6.65
CA ASP A 814 -3.06 -6.02 -7.35
C ASP A 814 -2.86 -6.99 -8.54
N VAL A 815 -3.27 -8.26 -8.47
CA VAL A 815 -3.26 -9.20 -9.62
C VAL A 815 -3.98 -8.58 -10.81
N PHE A 816 -5.25 -8.18 -10.63
CA PHE A 816 -6.07 -7.72 -11.74
C PHE A 816 -5.72 -6.29 -12.18
N PHE A 817 -5.10 -5.50 -11.29
CA PHE A 817 -4.42 -4.26 -11.67
C PHE A 817 -3.13 -4.51 -12.47
N GLN A 818 -2.42 -5.60 -12.20
CA GLN A 818 -1.23 -6.05 -12.94
C GLN A 818 -1.58 -6.85 -14.19
N MET A 819 -2.83 -7.29 -14.35
CA MET A 819 -3.41 -7.86 -15.57
C MET A 819 -3.57 -6.82 -16.70
N LEU A 820 -2.57 -5.95 -16.86
CA LEU A 820 -2.37 -5.04 -17.96
C LEU A 820 -1.17 -5.53 -18.79
N ASP A 821 -1.09 -6.81 -19.15
CA ASP A 821 -0.13 -7.25 -20.19
C ASP A 821 -0.68 -6.83 -21.55
N GLU A 822 -0.26 -5.64 -21.96
CA GLU A 822 -0.72 -4.95 -23.15
C GLU A 822 0.32 -5.02 -24.29
N THR A 823 1.31 -5.93 -24.19
CA THR A 823 2.30 -6.17 -25.24
C THR A 823 1.65 -6.67 -26.55
N ARG A 824 0.51 -7.36 -26.47
CA ARG A 824 -0.29 -7.76 -27.65
C ARG A 824 -1.26 -6.68 -28.15
N THR A 825 -1.47 -5.61 -27.38
CA THR A 825 -2.38 -4.50 -27.71
C THR A 825 -1.68 -3.15 -27.92
N LEU A 826 -0.36 -3.16 -28.18
CA LEU A 826 0.48 -1.97 -28.37
C LEU A 826 -0.05 -0.97 -29.41
N GLY A 827 -0.86 -1.41 -30.38
CA GLY A 827 -1.50 -0.55 -31.37
C GLY A 827 -2.75 0.18 -30.90
N LEU A 828 -3.33 -0.16 -29.74
CA LEU A 828 -4.48 0.56 -29.19
C LEU A 828 -4.05 1.92 -28.65
N CYS A 829 -4.72 2.97 -29.11
CA CYS A 829 -4.42 4.33 -28.68
C CYS A 829 -4.78 4.57 -27.20
N GLY A 830 -4.11 5.50 -26.52
CA GLY A 830 -4.55 5.98 -25.20
C GLY A 830 -4.55 4.93 -24.10
N MET A 831 -3.73 3.88 -24.22
CA MET A 831 -3.50 2.86 -23.20
C MET A 831 -2.25 3.22 -22.38
N VAL A 832 -2.24 2.91 -21.08
CA VAL A 832 -1.14 3.24 -20.16
C VAL A 832 -0.83 2.07 -19.23
N TRP A 833 0.45 1.93 -18.88
CA TRP A 833 0.90 1.03 -17.83
C TRP A 833 1.06 1.79 -16.50
N GLU A 834 0.30 1.40 -15.46
CA GLU A 834 0.26 2.10 -14.16
C GLU A 834 0.92 1.32 -13.00
N HIS A 835 2.02 0.61 -13.20
CA HIS A 835 2.65 -0.16 -12.12
C HIS A 835 3.53 0.71 -11.17
N ARG A 836 3.67 0.28 -9.90
CA ARG A 836 4.28 1.06 -8.80
C ARG A 836 5.79 1.28 -8.95
N LYS A 837 6.49 0.54 -9.84
CA LYS A 837 7.96 0.61 -10.04
C LYS A 837 8.41 1.31 -11.33
N ASP A 838 7.50 1.90 -12.10
CA ASP A 838 7.82 2.18 -13.51
C ASP A 838 8.38 3.58 -13.76
N SER A 839 9.08 3.73 -14.89
CA SER A 839 9.56 5.03 -15.35
C SER A 839 8.41 5.94 -15.77
N ASP A 840 8.62 7.26 -15.69
CA ASP A 840 7.64 8.28 -16.11
C ASP A 840 7.02 8.03 -17.49
N TYR A 841 7.79 7.50 -18.45
CA TYR A 841 7.31 7.19 -19.81
C TYR A 841 6.35 6.00 -19.91
N HIS A 842 6.33 5.06 -18.96
CA HIS A 842 5.31 4.00 -18.92
C HIS A 842 3.92 4.59 -18.61
N LYS A 843 3.91 5.63 -17.78
CA LYS A 843 2.69 6.32 -17.35
C LYS A 843 2.17 7.31 -18.41
N GLN A 844 2.99 7.69 -19.38
CA GLN A 844 2.67 8.61 -20.48
C GLN A 844 3.38 8.21 -21.79
N PRO A 845 3.04 7.06 -22.39
CA PRO A 845 3.79 6.49 -23.51
C PRO A 845 3.66 7.27 -24.82
N TRP A 846 2.68 8.16 -24.93
CA TRP A 846 2.55 9.09 -26.06
C TRP A 846 3.44 10.32 -25.93
N GLN A 847 4.05 10.58 -24.76
CA GLN A 847 4.71 11.86 -24.50
C GLN A 847 5.99 12.00 -25.33
N VAL A 848 6.08 13.11 -26.06
CA VAL A 848 7.23 13.46 -26.88
C VAL A 848 7.87 14.74 -26.39
N LYS A 849 9.20 14.77 -26.36
CA LYS A 849 10.00 15.97 -26.16
C LYS A 849 10.59 16.43 -27.48
N ILE A 850 10.44 17.71 -27.77
CA ILE A 850 10.93 18.35 -28.99
C ILE A 850 11.92 19.43 -28.59
N SER A 851 13.11 19.40 -29.19
CA SER A 851 14.15 20.40 -28.97
C SER A 851 14.57 21.00 -30.30
N VAL A 852 14.54 22.33 -30.39
CA VAL A 852 14.93 23.09 -31.59
C VAL A 852 16.15 23.95 -31.26
N THR A 853 17.22 23.81 -32.03
CA THR A 853 18.48 24.54 -31.79
C THR A 853 18.67 25.65 -32.81
N ARG A 854 18.60 26.91 -32.34
CA ARG A 854 18.74 28.10 -33.19
C ARG A 854 20.08 28.81 -32.89
N PRO A 855 20.99 28.97 -33.87
CA PRO A 855 22.33 29.53 -33.64
C PRO A 855 22.36 30.87 -32.89
N SER A 856 21.38 31.74 -33.12
CA SER A 856 21.35 33.11 -32.58
C SER A 856 20.29 33.34 -31.49
N LYS A 857 19.41 32.37 -31.22
CA LYS A 857 18.27 32.48 -30.28
C LYS A 857 18.30 31.47 -29.13
N GLY A 858 19.22 30.49 -29.16
CA GLY A 858 19.34 29.46 -28.14
C GLY A 858 18.51 28.21 -28.45
N HIS A 859 18.18 27.44 -27.41
CA HIS A 859 17.40 26.20 -27.51
C HIS A 859 15.95 26.44 -27.11
N GLU A 860 15.01 26.09 -28.00
CA GLU A 860 13.58 26.03 -27.72
C GLU A 860 13.22 24.60 -27.31
N ASN A 861 12.39 24.42 -26.28
CA ASN A 861 11.89 23.10 -25.88
C ASN A 861 10.37 23.13 -25.87
N CYS A 862 9.78 22.18 -26.59
CA CYS A 862 8.35 21.93 -26.63
C CYS A 862 8.06 20.46 -26.30
N MET A 863 6.78 20.17 -26.12
CA MET A 863 6.24 18.82 -26.01
C MET A 863 5.38 18.48 -27.22
N GLY A 864 5.05 17.20 -27.36
CA GLY A 864 4.11 16.70 -28.34
C GLY A 864 3.53 15.36 -27.92
N ALA A 865 2.66 14.81 -28.77
CA ALA A 865 2.08 13.49 -28.58
C ALA A 865 2.25 12.62 -29.81
N VAL A 866 2.63 11.36 -29.62
CA VAL A 866 2.58 10.33 -30.67
C VAL A 866 1.12 10.10 -31.03
N VAL A 867 0.77 10.28 -32.31
CA VAL A 867 -0.60 10.04 -32.81
C VAL A 867 -0.67 8.89 -33.81
N SER A 868 0.47 8.53 -34.42
CA SER A 868 0.63 7.36 -35.27
C SER A 868 2.08 6.89 -35.29
N GLU A 869 2.39 5.89 -36.12
CA GLU A 869 3.74 5.35 -36.23
C GLU A 869 4.73 6.33 -36.89
N TYR A 870 4.24 7.30 -37.68
CA TYR A 870 5.07 8.33 -38.32
C TYR A 870 4.88 9.73 -37.76
N PHE A 871 3.75 10.02 -37.12
CA PHE A 871 3.38 11.39 -36.79
C PHE A 871 3.37 11.70 -35.30
N VAL A 872 3.92 12.87 -34.99
CA VAL A 872 3.82 13.53 -33.69
C VAL A 872 3.03 14.83 -33.85
N LEU A 873 1.97 15.00 -33.06
CA LEU A 873 1.17 16.22 -33.00
C LEU A 873 1.72 17.17 -31.93
N THR A 874 1.87 18.44 -32.29
CA THR A 874 2.40 19.50 -31.40
C THR A 874 1.89 20.88 -31.83
N ALA A 875 2.34 21.96 -31.18
CA ALA A 875 2.02 23.34 -31.52
C ALA A 875 2.90 23.85 -32.67
N ALA A 876 2.34 24.74 -33.50
CA ALA A 876 3.04 25.33 -34.63
C ALA A 876 4.09 26.36 -34.21
N HIS A 877 3.83 27.15 -33.15
CA HIS A 877 4.72 28.22 -32.69
C HIS A 877 6.08 27.72 -32.17
N CYS A 878 6.21 26.42 -31.89
CA CYS A 878 7.47 25.78 -31.56
C CYS A 878 8.49 25.90 -32.72
N PHE A 879 8.02 26.07 -33.95
CA PHE A 879 8.84 26.14 -35.15
C PHE A 879 8.63 27.45 -35.91
N THR A 880 9.59 27.73 -36.79
CA THR A 880 9.56 28.82 -37.75
C THR A 880 9.96 28.29 -39.13
N VAL A 881 9.59 28.99 -40.20
CA VAL A 881 9.91 28.57 -41.58
C VAL A 881 11.43 28.50 -41.82
N ASP A 882 12.21 29.25 -41.04
CA ASP A 882 13.67 29.27 -41.12
C ASP A 882 14.34 28.08 -40.41
N ASP A 883 13.61 27.37 -39.54
CA ASP A 883 14.15 26.24 -38.78
C ASP A 883 14.43 25.05 -39.72
N GLN A 884 15.71 24.72 -39.85
CA GLN A 884 16.15 23.61 -40.70
C GLN A 884 15.80 22.26 -40.07
N LYS A 885 15.48 21.25 -40.89
CA LYS A 885 15.10 19.90 -40.41
C LYS A 885 16.12 19.29 -39.43
N HIS A 886 17.41 19.48 -39.69
CA HIS A 886 18.49 18.97 -38.84
C HIS A 886 18.62 19.68 -37.48
N SER A 887 17.98 20.85 -37.33
CA SER A 887 17.98 21.62 -36.08
C SER A 887 16.89 21.17 -35.10
N ILE A 888 15.96 20.32 -35.55
CA ILE A 888 14.84 19.81 -34.79
C ILE A 888 15.13 18.37 -34.36
N LYS A 889 15.04 18.11 -33.07
CA LYS A 889 15.30 16.81 -32.44
C LYS A 889 14.07 16.35 -31.67
N VAL A 890 13.69 15.09 -31.89
CA VAL A 890 12.52 14.48 -31.28
C VAL A 890 12.97 13.32 -30.37
N SER A 891 12.52 13.30 -29.12
CA SER A 891 12.87 12.29 -28.13
C SER A 891 11.60 11.70 -27.51
N LEU A 892 11.54 10.37 -27.40
CA LEU A 892 10.41 9.61 -26.83
C LEU A 892 10.91 8.45 -25.95
N GLY A 893 10.02 7.94 -25.09
CA GLY A 893 10.27 6.74 -24.27
C GLY A 893 11.44 6.83 -23.29
N GLY A 894 11.95 8.04 -23.01
CA GLY A 894 13.15 8.23 -22.19
C GLY A 894 14.45 7.72 -22.83
N MET A 895 14.43 7.43 -24.13
CA MET A 895 15.61 7.00 -24.88
C MET A 895 16.62 8.16 -24.99
N LYS A 896 17.92 7.84 -24.95
CA LYS A 896 18.98 8.82 -25.22
C LYS A 896 19.10 9.18 -26.71
N GLN A 897 18.55 8.34 -27.59
CA GLN A 897 18.65 8.53 -29.02
C GLN A 897 17.56 9.48 -29.51
N GLU A 898 17.98 10.58 -30.13
CA GLU A 898 17.07 11.52 -30.79
C GLU A 898 16.71 11.02 -32.19
N LEU A 899 15.43 11.16 -32.55
CA LEU A 899 14.89 10.77 -33.85
C LEU A 899 15.01 11.92 -34.85
N GLU A 900 15.31 11.57 -36.10
CA GLU A 900 15.31 12.49 -37.23
C GLU A 900 13.90 12.66 -37.80
N ILE A 901 13.60 13.89 -38.20
CA ILE A 901 12.33 14.24 -38.82
C ILE A 901 12.47 14.31 -40.36
N GLU A 902 11.40 13.99 -41.06
CA GLU A 902 11.27 14.16 -42.51
C GLU A 902 10.80 15.57 -42.84
N GLU A 903 9.77 16.07 -42.15
CA GLU A 903 9.21 17.42 -42.33
C GLU A 903 8.32 17.85 -41.17
N VAL A 904 8.01 19.15 -41.12
CA VAL A 904 7.00 19.74 -40.22
C VAL A 904 5.88 20.31 -41.07
N LEU A 905 4.67 19.83 -40.84
CA LEU A 905 3.45 20.24 -41.53
C LEU A 905 2.68 21.21 -40.65
N PHE A 906 2.70 22.49 -41.01
CA PHE A 906 1.91 23.52 -40.34
C PHE A 906 0.45 23.48 -40.81
N HIS A 907 -0.49 23.82 -39.92
CA HIS A 907 -1.84 24.08 -40.37
C HIS A 907 -1.85 25.26 -41.36
N PRO A 908 -2.52 25.18 -42.53
CA PRO A 908 -2.40 26.18 -43.60
C PRO A 908 -2.89 27.58 -43.23
N LYS A 909 -3.76 27.67 -42.22
CA LYS A 909 -4.27 28.95 -41.69
C LYS A 909 -3.44 29.54 -40.54
N TYR A 910 -2.40 28.84 -40.09
CA TYR A 910 -1.55 29.34 -39.02
C TYR A 910 -0.73 30.54 -39.51
N ASN A 911 -0.84 31.67 -38.79
CA ASN A 911 -0.04 32.86 -39.06
C ASN A 911 0.14 33.69 -37.78
N ILE A 912 1.27 33.49 -37.10
CA ILE A 912 1.58 34.18 -35.83
C ILE A 912 1.63 35.71 -35.96
N ASN A 913 1.94 36.24 -37.15
CA ASN A 913 2.03 37.68 -37.40
C ASN A 913 0.76 38.24 -38.07
N GLY A 914 -0.29 37.44 -38.25
CA GLY A 914 -1.45 37.77 -39.08
C GLY A 914 -2.27 38.98 -38.61
N LYS A 915 -2.09 39.43 -37.37
CA LYS A 915 -2.76 40.61 -36.80
C LYS A 915 -1.81 41.68 -36.27
N LYS A 916 -0.53 41.64 -36.67
CA LYS A 916 0.48 42.60 -36.22
C LYS A 916 0.13 44.05 -36.54
N GLU A 917 -0.48 44.30 -37.70
CA GLU A 917 -0.95 45.63 -38.13
C GLU A 917 -2.07 46.19 -37.23
N LYS A 918 -2.83 45.31 -36.56
CA LYS A 918 -3.86 45.68 -35.57
C LYS A 918 -3.30 45.88 -34.16
N GLY A 919 -1.98 45.82 -34.01
CA GLY A 919 -1.30 45.94 -32.72
C GLY A 919 -1.36 44.67 -31.87
N ILE A 920 -1.64 43.50 -32.46
CA ILE A 920 -1.59 42.19 -31.80
C ILE A 920 -0.25 41.54 -32.16
N PRO A 921 0.73 41.44 -31.23
CA PRO A 921 2.10 41.01 -31.56
C PRO A 921 2.18 39.56 -32.05
N GLU A 922 1.40 38.68 -31.43
CA GLU A 922 1.37 37.23 -31.69
C GLU A 922 -0.09 36.79 -31.82
N PHE A 923 -0.40 35.97 -32.83
CA PHE A 923 -1.75 35.50 -33.10
C PHE A 923 -1.76 33.97 -33.25
N TYR A 924 -2.15 33.29 -32.18
CA TYR A 924 -2.04 31.83 -32.01
C TYR A 924 -3.20 31.03 -32.63
N ASP A 925 -3.98 31.61 -33.55
CA ASP A 925 -5.07 30.85 -34.19
C ASP A 925 -4.50 29.72 -35.07
N TYR A 926 -5.15 28.55 -35.01
CA TYR A 926 -4.68 27.32 -35.67
C TYR A 926 -3.24 26.92 -35.32
N ASP A 927 -2.81 27.16 -34.07
CA ASP A 927 -1.47 26.81 -33.57
C ASP A 927 -1.27 25.29 -33.38
N VAL A 928 -1.28 24.54 -34.47
CA VAL A 928 -1.04 23.09 -34.52
C VAL A 928 -0.13 22.74 -35.70
N ALA A 929 0.76 21.77 -35.48
CA ALA A 929 1.64 21.22 -36.49
C ALA A 929 1.82 19.70 -36.29
N LEU A 930 2.06 19.00 -37.40
CA LEU A 930 2.40 17.57 -37.41
C LEU A 930 3.87 17.42 -37.81
N ILE A 931 4.64 16.72 -37.00
CA ILE A 931 6.01 16.32 -37.35
C ILE A 931 5.93 14.93 -37.95
N LYS A 932 6.40 14.78 -39.19
CA LYS A 932 6.58 13.47 -39.83
C LYS A 932 7.98 12.96 -39.52
N LEU A 933 8.07 11.78 -38.92
CA LEU A 933 9.34 11.13 -38.60
C LEU A 933 9.94 10.46 -39.84
N LYS A 934 11.26 10.44 -39.94
CA LYS A 934 11.96 9.79 -41.07
C LYS A 934 11.90 8.26 -41.02
N LYS A 935 11.69 7.69 -39.82
CA LYS A 935 11.55 6.25 -39.59
C LYS A 935 10.28 5.97 -38.81
N LYS A 936 9.63 4.87 -39.18
CA LYS A 936 8.48 4.32 -38.48
C LYS A 936 8.83 3.99 -37.03
N LEU A 937 7.97 4.39 -36.10
CA LEU A 937 8.05 4.01 -34.70
C LEU A 937 7.68 2.54 -34.50
N THR A 938 8.39 1.89 -33.59
CA THR A 938 7.99 0.57 -33.06
C THR A 938 7.34 0.81 -31.71
N TYR A 939 6.06 0.47 -31.58
CA TYR A 939 5.37 0.62 -30.31
C TYR A 939 5.94 -0.33 -29.25
N SER A 940 5.94 0.15 -28.02
CA SER A 940 6.43 -0.56 -26.84
C SER A 940 5.69 -0.07 -25.61
N GLU A 941 5.98 -0.60 -24.43
CA GLU A 941 5.39 -0.17 -23.15
C GLU A 941 5.60 1.34 -22.85
N THR A 942 6.64 1.96 -23.44
CA THR A 942 6.98 3.38 -23.24
C THR A 942 6.73 4.26 -24.46
N VAL A 943 6.29 3.69 -25.59
CA VAL A 943 6.01 4.40 -26.85
C VAL A 943 4.70 3.89 -27.45
N ARG A 944 3.62 4.67 -27.32
CA ARG A 944 2.27 4.29 -27.80
C ARG A 944 1.49 5.51 -28.26
N PRO A 945 0.56 5.38 -29.21
CA PRO A 945 -0.21 6.53 -29.69
C PRO A 945 -1.27 6.96 -28.67
N ILE A 946 -1.61 8.25 -28.63
CA ILE A 946 -2.80 8.75 -27.91
C ILE A 946 -4.03 8.75 -28.83
N CYS A 947 -5.24 8.58 -28.27
CA CYS A 947 -6.46 8.59 -29.08
C CYS A 947 -6.81 10.00 -29.58
N LEU A 948 -7.19 10.12 -30.86
CA LEU A 948 -7.64 11.36 -31.49
C LEU A 948 -9.16 11.42 -31.63
N PRO A 949 -9.79 12.62 -31.56
CA PRO A 949 -11.23 12.74 -31.75
C PRO A 949 -11.68 12.34 -33.16
N CYS A 950 -12.93 11.92 -33.25
CA CYS A 950 -13.64 11.47 -34.44
C CYS A 950 -12.94 10.35 -35.20
N THR A 951 -12.45 9.35 -34.45
CA THR A 951 -11.89 8.10 -34.96
C THR A 951 -12.62 6.89 -34.38
N GLU A 952 -12.61 5.77 -35.10
CA GLU A 952 -13.12 4.48 -34.61
C GLU A 952 -12.38 4.00 -33.35
N GLY A 953 -11.06 4.23 -33.27
CA GLY A 953 -10.27 3.93 -32.08
C GLY A 953 -10.78 4.62 -30.82
N THR A 954 -11.26 5.86 -30.95
CA THR A 954 -11.88 6.61 -29.85
C THR A 954 -13.31 6.13 -29.55
N ASN A 955 -14.09 5.71 -30.55
CA ASN A 955 -15.38 5.06 -30.31
C ASN A 955 -15.21 3.78 -29.49
N GLN A 956 -14.23 2.94 -29.86
CA GLN A 956 -13.87 1.75 -29.10
C GLN A 956 -13.40 2.09 -27.69
N ALA A 957 -12.54 3.11 -27.54
CA ALA A 957 -12.05 3.58 -26.24
C ALA A 957 -13.17 4.05 -25.30
N LEU A 958 -14.19 4.71 -25.85
CA LEU A 958 -15.34 5.21 -25.11
C LEU A 958 -16.47 4.17 -24.97
N ARG A 959 -16.31 2.98 -25.53
CA ARG A 959 -17.32 1.90 -25.58
C ARG A 959 -18.61 2.30 -26.32
N LEU A 960 -18.48 3.18 -27.30
CA LEU A 960 -19.59 3.67 -28.11
C LEU A 960 -19.86 2.74 -29.32
N PRO A 961 -21.09 2.70 -29.85
CA PRO A 961 -21.39 1.99 -31.09
C PRO A 961 -20.53 2.45 -32.27
N ARG A 962 -20.24 1.56 -33.24
CA ARG A 962 -19.55 1.95 -34.50
C ARG A 962 -20.33 2.99 -35.31
N SER A 963 -21.66 3.03 -35.18
CA SER A 963 -22.51 4.04 -35.82
C SER A 963 -22.45 5.42 -35.15
N THR A 964 -21.64 5.59 -34.09
CA THR A 964 -21.50 6.87 -33.39
C THR A 964 -20.86 7.91 -34.27
N THR A 965 -21.53 9.04 -34.41
CA THR A 965 -21.08 10.19 -35.21
C THR A 965 -20.04 11.03 -34.47
N CYS A 966 -19.23 11.77 -35.22
CA CYS A 966 -18.28 12.74 -34.67
C CYS A 966 -18.93 13.75 -33.70
N GLN A 967 -20.16 14.20 -34.00
CA GLN A 967 -20.91 15.13 -33.15
C GLN A 967 -21.28 14.51 -31.79
N GLN A 968 -21.71 13.25 -31.77
CA GLN A 968 -22.03 12.54 -30.53
C GLN A 968 -20.77 12.33 -29.69
N GLN A 969 -19.65 11.99 -30.33
CA GLN A 969 -18.37 11.87 -29.62
C GLN A 969 -17.89 13.21 -29.04
N MET A 970 -18.11 14.32 -29.77
CA MET A 970 -17.85 15.67 -29.25
C MET A 970 -18.71 16.00 -28.02
N GLN A 971 -19.98 15.63 -28.02
CA GLN A 971 -20.85 15.84 -26.86
C GLN A 971 -20.41 15.02 -25.63
N GLU A 972 -19.87 13.82 -25.87
CA GLU A 972 -19.38 12.91 -24.82
C GLU A 972 -18.05 13.39 -24.19
N LEU A 973 -17.17 13.97 -25.00
CA LEU A 973 -15.84 14.44 -24.58
C LEU A 973 -15.85 15.91 -24.13
N LEU A 974 -16.58 16.78 -24.83
CA LEU A 974 -16.64 18.23 -24.58
C LEU A 974 -18.08 18.71 -24.32
N PRO A 975 -18.78 18.19 -23.29
CA PRO A 975 -20.10 18.68 -22.92
C PRO A 975 -20.06 20.15 -22.47
N ALA A 976 -21.21 20.83 -22.48
CA ALA A 976 -21.35 22.23 -22.07
C ALA A 976 -21.32 22.40 -20.53
N LYS A 977 -20.20 21.99 -19.91
CA LYS A 977 -19.94 22.09 -18.46
C LYS A 977 -18.44 22.22 -18.20
N ASP A 978 -18.04 22.33 -16.94
CA ASP A 978 -16.64 22.19 -16.55
C ASP A 978 -16.22 20.71 -16.70
N ILE A 979 -15.14 20.46 -17.45
CA ILE A 979 -14.71 19.10 -17.81
C ILE A 979 -13.35 18.84 -17.16
N LYS A 980 -13.25 17.76 -16.37
CA LYS A 980 -11.98 17.32 -15.80
C LYS A 980 -11.07 16.83 -16.94
N ALA A 981 -9.87 17.39 -17.00
CA ALA A 981 -8.83 17.07 -17.97
C ALA A 981 -7.46 17.07 -17.27
N LEU A 982 -6.41 16.74 -18.03
CA LEU A 982 -5.04 16.80 -17.54
C LEU A 982 -4.06 17.12 -18.66
N PHE A 983 -2.88 17.62 -18.29
CA PHE A 983 -1.72 17.70 -19.16
C PHE A 983 -0.47 17.15 -18.48
N VAL A 984 0.62 17.02 -19.23
CA VAL A 984 1.90 16.49 -18.72
C VAL A 984 2.93 17.62 -18.68
N SER A 985 3.68 17.73 -17.58
CA SER A 985 4.72 18.74 -17.41
C SER A 985 6.05 18.15 -16.90
N GLU A 986 7.17 18.71 -17.35
CA GLU A 986 8.53 18.31 -16.93
C GLU A 986 8.93 19.09 -15.67
N LEU A 987 9.09 18.37 -14.55
CA LEU A 987 9.54 18.91 -13.27
C LEU A 987 11.02 18.57 -13.03
N THR A 988 11.77 19.49 -12.42
CA THR A 988 13.15 19.23 -11.98
C THR A 988 13.18 19.10 -10.46
N LYS A 989 13.51 17.91 -9.93
CA LYS A 989 13.67 17.66 -8.49
C LYS A 989 15.02 16.99 -8.25
N ASN A 990 15.85 17.54 -7.37
CA ASN A 990 17.20 17.02 -7.06
C ASN A 990 18.09 16.79 -8.30
N LYS A 991 18.06 17.71 -9.28
CA LYS A 991 18.75 17.60 -10.58
C LYS A 991 18.30 16.43 -11.48
N LYS A 992 17.23 15.70 -11.13
CA LYS A 992 16.58 14.70 -11.98
C LYS A 992 15.32 15.30 -12.63
N LYS A 993 15.19 15.14 -13.95
CA LYS A 993 13.99 15.51 -14.71
C LYS A 993 12.96 14.41 -14.58
N MET A 994 11.71 14.78 -14.31
CA MET A 994 10.60 13.85 -14.16
C MET A 994 9.35 14.38 -14.87
N LEU A 995 8.53 13.51 -15.44
CA LEU A 995 7.22 13.90 -15.98
C LEU A 995 6.14 13.76 -14.90
N ALA A 996 5.23 14.72 -14.84
CA ALA A 996 4.11 14.71 -13.91
C ALA A 996 2.82 15.13 -14.59
N ARG A 997 1.75 14.39 -14.34
CA ARG A 997 0.38 14.78 -14.73
C ARG A 997 -0.08 15.96 -13.89
N LYS A 998 -0.78 16.91 -14.52
CA LYS A 998 -1.37 18.10 -13.92
C LYS A 998 -2.85 18.11 -14.28
N GLU A 999 -3.70 17.82 -13.30
CA GLU A 999 -5.15 17.87 -13.47
C GLU A 999 -5.62 19.32 -13.59
N VAL A 1000 -6.53 19.59 -14.52
CA VAL A 1000 -7.11 20.90 -14.82
C VAL A 1000 -8.58 20.75 -15.21
N TYR A 1001 -9.31 21.86 -15.27
CA TYR A 1001 -10.69 21.87 -15.75
C TYR A 1001 -10.83 22.71 -17.02
N ILE A 1002 -11.40 22.13 -18.08
CA ILE A 1002 -11.78 22.87 -19.28
C ILE A 1002 -13.07 23.62 -18.99
N LYS A 1003 -13.04 24.94 -19.10
CA LYS A 1003 -14.18 25.82 -18.84
C LYS A 1003 -15.04 25.89 -20.10
N ASN A 1004 -15.90 24.89 -20.31
CA ASN A 1004 -16.75 24.78 -21.51
C ASN A 1004 -18.25 25.01 -21.24
N GLY A 1005 -18.61 25.37 -20.00
CA GLY A 1005 -19.96 25.74 -19.59
C GLY A 1005 -20.15 27.25 -19.42
N ASP A 1006 -20.90 27.62 -18.39
CA ASP A 1006 -21.19 29.00 -17.96
C ASP A 1006 -19.92 29.85 -17.74
N LYS A 1007 -18.83 29.23 -17.27
CA LYS A 1007 -17.55 29.88 -16.95
C LYS A 1007 -16.67 30.15 -18.17
N LYS A 1008 -17.03 29.67 -19.36
CA LYS A 1008 -16.23 29.82 -20.58
C LYS A 1008 -15.92 31.29 -20.89
N SER A 1009 -16.94 32.14 -20.92
CA SER A 1009 -16.80 33.58 -21.19
C SER A 1009 -15.93 34.31 -20.16
N GLY A 1010 -15.97 33.88 -18.89
CA GLY A 1010 -15.09 34.40 -17.84
C GLY A 1010 -13.63 34.01 -18.07
N CYS A 1011 -13.39 32.75 -18.44
CA CYS A 1011 -12.07 32.23 -18.75
C CYS A 1011 -11.46 32.95 -19.98
N GLU A 1012 -12.24 33.09 -21.05
CA GLU A 1012 -11.79 33.77 -22.27
C GLU A 1012 -11.46 35.24 -21.97
N ARG A 1013 -12.32 35.96 -21.22
CA ARG A 1013 -12.13 37.39 -20.86
C ARG A 1013 -10.79 37.73 -20.21
N ASP A 1014 -10.20 36.79 -19.47
CA ASP A 1014 -8.90 37.00 -18.84
C ASP A 1014 -7.74 37.10 -19.85
N ALA A 1015 -7.93 36.72 -21.13
CA ALA A 1015 -6.94 36.90 -22.19
C ALA A 1015 -6.50 38.36 -22.42
N LEU A 1016 -7.36 39.34 -22.12
CA LEU A 1016 -7.03 40.76 -22.25
C LEU A 1016 -5.95 41.22 -21.27
N LYS A 1017 -5.65 40.41 -20.25
CA LYS A 1017 -4.58 40.66 -19.28
C LYS A 1017 -3.22 40.09 -19.73
N ALA A 1018 -3.17 39.42 -20.89
CA ALA A 1018 -1.94 38.86 -21.43
C ALA A 1018 -1.00 39.98 -21.92
N PRO A 1019 0.32 39.87 -21.70
CA PRO A 1019 1.28 40.84 -22.19
C PRO A 1019 1.20 41.04 -23.71
N GLY A 1020 1.08 42.29 -24.14
CA GLY A 1020 0.95 42.65 -25.56
C GLY A 1020 -0.48 42.69 -26.09
N TYR A 1021 -1.48 42.27 -25.30
CA TYR A 1021 -2.90 42.31 -25.68
C TYR A 1021 -3.68 43.44 -24.99
N GLU A 1022 -3.00 44.37 -24.30
CA GLU A 1022 -3.63 45.42 -23.49
C GLU A 1022 -4.47 46.40 -24.32
N LYS A 1023 -4.22 46.48 -25.64
CA LYS A 1023 -4.91 47.36 -26.58
C LYS A 1023 -6.01 46.65 -27.39
N VAL A 1024 -6.24 45.36 -27.16
CA VAL A 1024 -7.26 44.59 -27.87
C VAL A 1024 -8.64 45.01 -27.35
N LYS A 1025 -9.49 45.51 -28.26
CA LYS A 1025 -10.85 45.99 -27.93
C LYS A 1025 -11.89 44.88 -27.89
N ASP A 1026 -11.80 43.95 -28.85
CA ASP A 1026 -12.68 42.81 -28.96
C ASP A 1026 -11.87 41.52 -28.77
N ILE A 1027 -12.21 40.78 -27.73
CA ILE A 1027 -11.49 39.57 -27.35
C ILE A 1027 -11.62 38.45 -28.37
N SER A 1028 -12.70 38.43 -29.14
CA SER A 1028 -12.89 37.46 -30.22
C SER A 1028 -11.83 37.61 -31.32
N GLU A 1029 -11.12 38.74 -31.36
CA GLU A 1029 -9.99 38.94 -32.25
C GLU A 1029 -8.75 38.14 -31.87
N VAL A 1030 -8.59 37.73 -30.61
CA VAL A 1030 -7.42 36.97 -30.13
C VAL A 1030 -7.80 35.59 -29.61
N VAL A 1031 -8.96 35.45 -28.95
CA VAL A 1031 -9.53 34.18 -28.51
C VAL A 1031 -10.60 33.76 -29.51
N THR A 1032 -10.20 32.93 -30.45
CA THR A 1032 -11.08 32.42 -31.49
C THR A 1032 -11.85 31.16 -31.04
N PRO A 1033 -12.91 30.73 -31.76
CA PRO A 1033 -13.61 29.47 -31.50
C PRO A 1033 -12.74 28.20 -31.50
N ARG A 1034 -11.49 28.29 -31.97
CA ARG A 1034 -10.53 27.17 -31.95
C ARG A 1034 -9.99 26.92 -30.56
N PHE A 1035 -10.16 27.82 -29.59
CA PHE A 1035 -9.56 27.63 -28.27
C PHE A 1035 -10.49 26.92 -27.27
N LEU A 1036 -9.88 26.05 -26.47
CA LEU A 1036 -10.35 25.61 -25.16
C LEU A 1036 -9.61 26.41 -24.09
N CYS A 1037 -10.28 26.71 -22.99
CA CYS A 1037 -9.70 27.50 -21.90
C CYS A 1037 -9.65 26.69 -20.60
N THR A 1038 -8.47 26.65 -19.96
CA THR A 1038 -8.24 26.06 -18.63
C THR A 1038 -7.58 27.10 -17.71
N GLY A 1039 -7.23 26.73 -16.48
CA GLY A 1039 -6.57 27.65 -15.56
C GLY A 1039 -7.56 28.45 -14.71
N GLY A 1040 -7.01 29.29 -13.83
CA GLY A 1040 -7.70 30.06 -12.81
C GLY A 1040 -8.14 29.25 -11.60
N VAL A 1041 -9.01 29.83 -10.78
CA VAL A 1041 -9.32 29.33 -9.41
C VAL A 1041 -10.73 28.74 -9.23
N THR A 1042 -11.53 28.71 -10.28
CA THR A 1042 -12.93 28.27 -10.22
C THR A 1042 -13.19 27.25 -11.33
N PRO A 1043 -13.77 26.06 -11.06
CA PRO A 1043 -14.26 25.59 -9.75
C PRO A 1043 -13.14 25.21 -8.76
N TYR A 1044 -11.92 24.98 -9.25
CA TYR A 1044 -10.73 24.68 -8.45
C TYR A 1044 -9.53 25.49 -8.94
N ALA A 1045 -8.48 25.57 -8.12
CA ALA A 1045 -7.19 26.14 -8.50
C ALA A 1045 -6.45 25.21 -9.47
N ASP A 1046 -6.54 25.51 -10.76
CA ASP A 1046 -5.88 24.77 -11.82
C ASP A 1046 -4.38 25.13 -11.88
N PRO A 1047 -3.47 24.13 -11.97
CA PRO A 1047 -2.08 24.38 -12.29
C PRO A 1047 -1.93 24.94 -13.71
N ASN A 1048 -1.05 25.92 -13.88
CA ASN A 1048 -0.75 26.48 -15.20
C ASN A 1048 0.37 25.75 -15.94
N THR A 1049 0.36 25.90 -17.26
CA THR A 1049 1.41 25.40 -18.16
C THR A 1049 2.69 26.25 -18.05
N CYS A 1050 3.85 25.62 -18.20
CA CYS A 1050 5.12 26.31 -18.39
C CYS A 1050 5.47 26.37 -19.88
N LYS A 1051 6.38 27.29 -20.28
CA LYS A 1051 6.87 27.37 -21.67
C LYS A 1051 7.39 26.03 -22.22
N GLY A 1052 8.04 25.23 -21.38
CA GLY A 1052 8.53 23.90 -21.78
C GLY A 1052 7.43 22.85 -21.98
N ASP A 1053 6.19 23.12 -21.56
CA ASP A 1053 5.03 22.25 -21.74
C ASP A 1053 4.27 22.56 -23.05
N SER A 1054 4.57 23.68 -23.71
CA SER A 1054 3.92 24.10 -24.97
C SER A 1054 4.00 23.03 -26.04
N GLY A 1055 2.91 22.87 -26.80
CA GLY A 1055 2.75 21.79 -27.79
C GLY A 1055 2.34 20.44 -27.20
N GLY A 1056 2.37 20.28 -25.88
CA GLY A 1056 1.92 19.06 -25.22
C GLY A 1056 0.41 18.80 -25.39
N PRO A 1057 -0.04 17.55 -25.16
CA PRO A 1057 -1.44 17.18 -25.26
C PRO A 1057 -2.26 17.66 -24.05
N LEU A 1058 -3.46 18.19 -24.32
CA LEU A 1058 -4.54 18.31 -23.32
C LEU A 1058 -5.44 17.07 -23.42
N ILE A 1059 -5.56 16.33 -22.32
CA ILE A 1059 -6.04 14.95 -22.30
C ILE A 1059 -7.28 14.81 -21.42
N ILE A 1060 -8.26 14.04 -21.87
CA ILE A 1060 -9.37 13.54 -21.06
C ILE A 1060 -9.11 12.06 -20.76
N HIS A 1061 -9.16 11.68 -19.48
CA HIS A 1061 -9.11 10.30 -19.03
C HIS A 1061 -10.53 9.79 -18.78
N LYS A 1062 -10.95 8.76 -19.53
CA LYS A 1062 -12.33 8.22 -19.47
C LYS A 1062 -12.32 6.73 -19.86
N ARG A 1063 -13.06 5.90 -19.11
CA ARG A 1063 -13.16 4.44 -19.33
C ARG A 1063 -11.78 3.74 -19.41
N SER A 1064 -10.86 4.16 -18.54
CA SER A 1064 -9.47 3.68 -18.49
C SER A 1064 -8.66 3.94 -19.78
N ARG A 1065 -9.07 4.94 -20.57
CA ARG A 1065 -8.42 5.35 -21.82
C ARG A 1065 -8.13 6.85 -21.82
N PHE A 1066 -7.07 7.25 -22.52
CA PHE A 1066 -6.60 8.62 -22.63
C PHE A 1066 -6.84 9.17 -24.04
N ILE A 1067 -7.67 10.21 -24.14
CA ILE A 1067 -8.06 10.84 -25.39
C ILE A 1067 -7.53 12.28 -25.41
N GLN A 1068 -6.77 12.64 -26.45
CA GLN A 1068 -6.33 14.00 -26.65
C GLN A 1068 -7.48 14.84 -27.22
N VAL A 1069 -7.81 15.97 -26.58
CA VAL A 1069 -8.85 16.89 -27.06
C VAL A 1069 -8.30 18.27 -27.42
N GLY A 1070 -7.06 18.56 -27.02
CA GLY A 1070 -6.39 19.79 -27.42
C GLY A 1070 -4.86 19.73 -27.46
N VAL A 1071 -4.27 20.79 -27.98
CA VAL A 1071 -2.82 21.05 -27.99
C VAL A 1071 -2.56 22.32 -27.19
N ILE A 1072 -1.65 22.24 -26.21
CA ILE A 1072 -1.25 23.39 -25.39
C ILE A 1072 -0.62 24.45 -26.29
N SER A 1073 -1.21 25.65 -26.32
CA SER A 1073 -0.79 26.71 -27.22
C SER A 1073 -0.12 27.85 -26.44
N TRP A 1074 -0.87 28.62 -25.65
CA TRP A 1074 -0.34 29.79 -24.95
C TRP A 1074 -1.06 30.06 -23.63
N GLY A 1075 -0.44 30.83 -22.73
CA GLY A 1075 -0.99 31.19 -21.43
C GLY A 1075 -0.95 32.70 -21.16
N VAL A 1076 -1.87 33.19 -20.33
CA VAL A 1076 -1.99 34.62 -19.98
C VAL A 1076 -0.82 35.09 -19.11
N VAL A 1077 -0.36 34.23 -18.19
CA VAL A 1077 0.69 34.56 -17.21
C VAL A 1077 1.77 33.49 -17.24
N ASP A 1078 3.02 33.90 -17.45
CA ASP A 1078 4.18 33.00 -17.34
C ASP A 1078 4.57 32.81 -15.87
N VAL A 1079 3.99 31.79 -15.23
CA VAL A 1079 4.20 31.49 -13.80
C VAL A 1079 5.49 30.71 -13.52
N CYS A 1080 6.30 30.42 -14.54
CA CYS A 1080 7.47 29.54 -14.45
C CYS A 1080 8.82 30.27 -14.64
N LYS A 1081 8.80 31.61 -14.74
CA LYS A 1081 9.95 32.44 -15.12
C LYS A 1081 11.12 32.47 -14.11
N ASP A 1082 10.90 32.18 -12.82
CA ASP A 1082 11.89 32.34 -11.72
C ASP A 1082 12.50 31.02 -11.18
N ARG A 1083 12.74 30.01 -12.03
CA ARG A 1083 13.33 28.70 -11.63
C ARG A 1083 12.58 27.96 -10.50
N GLY A 1084 11.27 28.20 -10.41
CA GLY A 1084 10.30 27.47 -9.61
C GLY A 1084 8.90 27.98 -9.94
N ARG A 1085 7.89 27.10 -10.02
CA ARG A 1085 6.49 27.54 -10.20
C ARG A 1085 6.12 28.47 -9.04
N GLN A 1086 5.62 29.67 -9.32
CA GLN A 1086 5.10 30.57 -8.28
C GLN A 1086 4.06 29.81 -7.42
N HIS A 1087 4.18 29.90 -6.08
CA HIS A 1087 3.30 29.18 -5.15
C HIS A 1087 1.83 29.64 -5.19
N GLN A 1088 1.56 30.81 -5.78
CA GLN A 1088 0.22 31.36 -6.00
C GLN A 1088 0.15 32.02 -7.38
N SER A 1089 -0.42 31.30 -8.36
CA SER A 1089 -0.77 31.89 -9.66
C SER A 1089 -1.92 32.88 -9.48
N PRO A 1090 -1.92 34.03 -10.17
CA PRO A 1090 -3.05 34.95 -10.17
C PRO A 1090 -4.35 34.25 -10.60
N GLY A 1091 -5.50 34.64 -10.06
CA GLY A 1091 -6.79 34.02 -10.42
C GLY A 1091 -7.18 34.16 -11.90
N HIS A 1092 -6.54 35.09 -12.62
CA HIS A 1092 -6.70 35.29 -14.06
C HIS A 1092 -5.63 34.58 -14.91
N ALA A 1093 -4.76 33.76 -14.31
CA ALA A 1093 -3.80 32.94 -15.04
C ALA A 1093 -4.55 31.80 -15.75
N ARG A 1094 -4.90 32.03 -17.03
CA ARG A 1094 -5.54 31.06 -17.90
C ARG A 1094 -4.55 30.48 -18.91
N ASP A 1095 -4.82 29.27 -19.36
CA ASP A 1095 -4.11 28.61 -20.45
C ASP A 1095 -5.10 28.28 -21.57
N PHE A 1096 -4.69 28.52 -22.81
CA PHE A 1096 -5.46 28.32 -24.02
C PHE A 1096 -4.86 27.19 -24.86
N HIS A 1097 -5.75 26.34 -25.37
CA HIS A 1097 -5.39 25.11 -26.09
C HIS A 1097 -6.17 25.03 -27.39
N ILE A 1098 -5.57 24.56 -28.48
CA ILE A 1098 -6.30 24.37 -29.74
C ILE A 1098 -7.21 23.15 -29.61
N ASN A 1099 -8.51 23.36 -29.80
CA ASN A 1099 -9.54 22.32 -29.84
C ASN A 1099 -9.38 21.46 -31.09
N LEU A 1100 -9.08 20.18 -30.91
CA LEU A 1100 -8.85 19.29 -32.05
C LEU A 1100 -10.09 19.11 -32.92
N PHE A 1101 -11.31 19.20 -32.36
CA PHE A 1101 -12.55 19.15 -33.15
C PHE A 1101 -12.65 20.28 -34.19
N GLN A 1102 -11.96 21.40 -33.97
CA GLN A 1102 -11.99 22.56 -34.87
C GLN A 1102 -10.96 22.46 -36.01
N VAL A 1103 -10.02 21.51 -35.94
CA VAL A 1103 -8.97 21.28 -36.95
C VAL A 1103 -9.04 19.87 -37.55
N LEU A 1104 -10.12 19.13 -37.27
CA LEU A 1104 -10.36 17.77 -37.78
C LEU A 1104 -10.22 17.63 -39.30
N PRO A 1105 -10.73 18.54 -40.16
CA PRO A 1105 -10.57 18.38 -41.60
C PRO A 1105 -9.11 18.28 -42.04
N TRP A 1106 -8.25 19.10 -41.43
CA TRP A 1106 -6.81 19.08 -41.70
C TRP A 1106 -6.14 17.83 -41.13
N LEU A 1107 -6.48 17.42 -39.90
CA LEU A 1107 -5.95 16.17 -39.33
C LEU A 1107 -6.34 14.95 -40.17
N LYS A 1108 -7.61 14.87 -40.59
CA LYS A 1108 -8.13 13.79 -41.44
C LYS A 1108 -7.41 13.73 -42.79
N GLU A 1109 -7.17 14.89 -43.42
CA GLU A 1109 -6.42 14.99 -44.67
C GLU A 1109 -4.97 14.52 -44.51
N LYS A 1110 -4.27 14.97 -43.47
CA LYS A 1110 -2.83 14.66 -43.29
C LYS A 1110 -2.55 13.28 -42.72
N LEU A 1111 -3.51 12.67 -42.02
CA LEU A 1111 -3.36 11.36 -41.37
C LEU A 1111 -4.23 10.27 -42.02
N GLN A 1112 -4.75 10.52 -43.23
CA GLN A 1112 -5.61 9.57 -43.95
C GLN A 1112 -4.94 8.20 -44.19
N ASP A 1113 -3.63 8.18 -44.39
CA ASP A 1113 -2.85 6.98 -44.73
C ASP A 1113 -2.32 6.25 -43.47
N GLU A 1114 -2.60 6.77 -42.27
CA GLU A 1114 -2.08 6.24 -41.00
C GLU A 1114 -3.00 5.18 -40.36
N ASN A 1115 -4.06 4.74 -41.06
CA ASN A 1115 -5.05 3.77 -40.57
C ASN A 1115 -5.69 4.14 -39.22
N LEU A 1116 -5.92 5.44 -38.99
CA LEU A 1116 -6.59 5.94 -37.79
C LEU A 1116 -8.13 5.86 -37.87
N ASP A 1117 -8.68 5.47 -39.02
CA ASP A 1117 -10.12 5.24 -39.25
C ASP A 1117 -10.99 6.44 -38.78
N PHE A 1118 -10.78 7.62 -39.37
CA PHE A 1118 -11.58 8.82 -39.09
C PHE A 1118 -13.04 8.68 -39.57
N LEU A 1119 -13.99 9.08 -38.73
CA LEU A 1119 -15.44 9.05 -38.98
C LEU A 1119 -15.90 9.96 -40.14
#